data_AF-A0A963ES13-F1
#
_entry.id   AF-A0A963ES13-F1
#
_cell.length_a   1.000
_cell.length_b   1.000
_cell.length_c   1.000
_cell.angle_alpha   90.00
_cell.angle_beta   90.00
_cell.angle_gamma   90.00
#
_symmetry.space_group_name_H-M   'P 1'
#
loop_
_entity.id
_entity.type
_entity.pdbx_description
1 polymer ?
#
loop_
_entity_poly.entity_id
_entity_poly.type
_entity_poly.pdbx_seq_one_letter_code
_entity_poly.pdbx_strand_id
1 'polypeptide(L)'
;MKRFFGLIALLLLAAMLFVGGALLLSDEPPLKTIESFAMRHADKLPLEYLGKKLFDKHCASCHDNPAMHAPSREALGGFSKESVMVALEFGKMQPMAAHLSKTERGLIAIYLAGSAPADEWIAAHRCVDPASADATEYVANWGLGEHNRRYLPTDLAGIDTGNVADLELAWSLAFPKVTDMRSQPAIVGDTLYFGDKTGKLYAIDRHRGCVRDYTEVLSGIRSAITVATLNDGSKLLVFADSMATIYAVDPASLETVWQQATRIYETSIITGSISYHDDRLFVPISSYEVAVSGSPSHVCCKSHGGVIALDARNGDKLWEWQGTADATLQGKNSAGADIYGPSGVSVWSTPTIDAKRKRIYFGTGENLSRPATDTSDAIIALDMDSGELAWKFQALADDVWNAACLNGGPNCPTDAGGDFDFGASVILAQLADGRELLLAGQKSGDVYALDTDGQLLWQQQVSNAGIGPDLHQSTTNGGVHWGMALAGERLLVAAADPERVRPLYDPKPGLHALDAASGEVLWFQPVTRGCEIAEEHKPKIGLENMRAGKKIELADQYRCSYYYGLSAAVLATDDLVFSAGLDGKIRAFDIASGEVLWQAETAVPIEADNGISGHGGAIDVSGQVAAGGWLYVQSGYSMFGQLPGNVLLAYKTADSPAGH
;
A
#
# COMPACT_ATOMS: atom_id res chain seq x y z
N MET A 1 15.57 -25.98 35.68
CA MET A 1 15.55 -26.60 34.34
C MET A 1 14.62 -27.81 34.23
N LYS A 2 14.86 -28.95 34.91
CA LYS A 2 13.99 -30.16 34.75
C LYS A 2 12.51 -29.97 35.12
N ARG A 3 12.21 -29.17 36.15
CA ARG A 3 10.82 -28.83 36.53
C ARG A 3 10.11 -27.87 35.56
N PHE A 4 10.87 -27.08 34.80
CA PHE A 4 10.34 -26.12 33.81
C PHE A 4 9.96 -26.83 32.50
N PHE A 5 10.79 -27.77 32.04
CA PHE A 5 10.45 -28.66 30.91
C PHE A 5 9.26 -29.58 31.22
N GLY A 6 9.09 -30.01 32.48
CA GLY A 6 7.91 -30.78 32.89
C GLY A 6 6.61 -29.99 32.83
N LEU A 7 6.64 -28.69 33.14
CA LEU A 7 5.47 -27.81 33.07
C LEU A 7 5.08 -27.50 31.61
N ILE A 8 6.09 -27.29 30.74
CA ILE A 8 5.90 -27.09 29.29
C ILE A 8 5.35 -28.35 28.64
N ALA A 9 5.84 -29.53 29.01
CA ALA A 9 5.32 -30.80 28.51
C ALA A 9 3.85 -31.01 28.93
N LEU A 10 3.46 -30.63 30.14
CA LEU A 10 2.06 -30.70 30.59
C LEU A 10 1.15 -29.71 29.86
N LEU A 11 1.62 -28.49 29.60
CA LEU A 11 0.87 -27.47 28.85
C LEU A 11 0.69 -27.88 27.38
N LEU A 12 1.73 -28.45 26.77
CA LEU A 12 1.64 -29.02 25.41
C LEU A 12 0.71 -30.23 25.34
N LEU A 13 0.70 -31.08 26.37
CA LEU A 13 -0.23 -32.22 26.45
C LEU A 13 -1.68 -31.76 26.64
N ALA A 14 -1.91 -30.74 27.47
CA ALA A 14 -3.23 -30.15 27.67
C ALA A 14 -3.74 -29.46 26.40
N ALA A 15 -2.87 -28.75 25.68
CA ALA A 15 -3.20 -28.16 24.38
C ALA A 15 -3.52 -29.24 23.32
N MET A 16 -2.74 -30.34 23.26
CA MET A 16 -3.04 -31.46 22.36
C MET A 16 -4.36 -32.17 22.69
N LEU A 17 -4.72 -32.30 23.97
CA LEU A 17 -5.99 -32.89 24.40
C LEU A 17 -7.19 -31.99 24.10
N PHE A 18 -7.03 -30.66 24.24
CA PHE A 18 -8.06 -29.69 23.87
C PHE A 18 -8.28 -29.62 22.35
N VAL A 19 -7.18 -29.65 21.58
CA VAL A 19 -7.19 -29.73 20.11
C VAL A 19 -7.79 -31.06 19.64
N GLY A 20 -7.47 -32.17 20.31
CA GLY A 20 -8.08 -33.48 20.03
C GLY A 20 -9.60 -33.52 20.27
N GLY A 21 -10.09 -32.78 21.27
CA GLY A 21 -11.54 -32.62 21.52
C GLY A 21 -12.24 -31.73 20.48
N ALA A 22 -11.58 -30.67 20.02
CA ALA A 22 -12.09 -29.78 18.97
C ALA A 22 -12.10 -30.45 17.58
N LEU A 23 -11.11 -31.29 17.29
CA LEU A 23 -10.99 -32.08 16.05
C LEU A 23 -12.07 -33.16 15.89
N LEU A 24 -12.67 -33.61 16.99
CA LEU A 24 -13.77 -34.60 16.96
C LEU A 24 -15.13 -33.97 16.66
N LEU A 25 -15.23 -32.64 16.65
CA LEU A 25 -16.46 -31.87 16.46
C LEU A 25 -16.44 -30.97 15.22
N SER A 26 -15.35 -30.94 14.44
CA SER A 26 -15.19 -30.09 13.26
C SER A 26 -15.11 -30.91 11.97
N ASP A 27 -15.87 -30.52 10.94
CA ASP A 27 -15.78 -31.08 9.57
C ASP A 27 -14.56 -30.56 8.77
N GLU A 28 -13.71 -29.72 9.38
CA GLU A 28 -12.51 -29.14 8.78
C GLU A 28 -11.27 -30.04 8.93
N PRO A 29 -10.33 -30.07 7.96
CA PRO A 29 -9.13 -30.89 8.02
C PRO A 29 -8.19 -30.47 9.18
N PRO A 30 -7.57 -31.42 9.91
CA PRO A 30 -6.86 -31.14 11.17
C PRO A 30 -5.74 -30.11 11.12
N LEU A 31 -5.07 -30.01 9.97
CA LEU A 31 -3.96 -29.09 9.74
C LEU A 31 -4.42 -27.63 9.70
N LYS A 32 -5.58 -27.34 9.07
CA LYS A 32 -6.17 -25.99 9.07
C LYS A 32 -6.56 -25.55 10.46
N THR A 33 -7.16 -26.43 11.27
CA THR A 33 -7.55 -26.11 12.65
C THR A 33 -6.34 -25.78 13.53
N ILE A 34 -5.20 -26.46 13.33
CA ILE A 34 -3.96 -26.22 14.07
C ILE A 34 -3.29 -24.91 13.63
N GLU A 35 -3.23 -24.61 12.34
CA GLU A 35 -2.70 -23.34 11.83
C GLU A 35 -3.57 -22.16 12.27
N SER A 36 -4.89 -22.25 12.12
CA SER A 36 -5.84 -21.23 12.55
C SER A 36 -5.85 -21.06 14.07
N PHE A 37 -5.57 -22.10 14.86
CA PHE A 37 -5.41 -22.00 16.31
C PHE A 37 -4.06 -21.35 16.69
N ALA A 38 -2.97 -21.72 16.04
CA ALA A 38 -1.64 -21.16 16.27
C ALA A 38 -1.56 -19.68 15.87
N MET A 39 -2.23 -19.28 14.79
CA MET A 39 -2.35 -17.87 14.40
C MET A 39 -3.23 -17.07 15.38
N ARG A 40 -4.36 -17.64 15.84
CA ARG A 40 -5.23 -17.00 16.86
C ARG A 40 -4.61 -16.90 18.25
N HIS A 41 -3.55 -17.65 18.54
CA HIS A 41 -2.85 -17.68 19.83
C HIS A 41 -1.35 -17.33 19.70
N ALA A 42 -0.97 -16.64 18.62
CA ALA A 42 0.41 -16.25 18.37
C ALA A 42 0.99 -15.37 19.50
N ASP A 43 0.12 -14.62 20.18
CA ASP A 43 0.36 -13.83 21.40
C ASP A 43 0.84 -14.67 22.60
N LYS A 44 0.51 -15.97 22.63
CA LYS A 44 0.88 -16.89 23.73
C LYS A 44 2.15 -17.70 23.44
N LEU A 45 2.72 -17.59 22.25
CA LEU A 45 3.98 -18.27 21.89
C LEU A 45 5.19 -17.45 22.39
N PRO A 46 6.28 -18.08 22.87
CA PRO A 46 7.45 -17.38 23.38
C PRO A 46 8.35 -16.83 22.24
N LEU A 47 7.75 -16.15 21.26
CA LEU A 47 8.41 -15.69 20.04
C LEU A 47 9.51 -14.68 20.35
N GLU A 48 9.28 -13.75 21.27
CA GLU A 48 10.28 -12.78 21.72
C GLU A 48 11.53 -13.45 22.31
N TYR A 49 11.35 -14.51 23.10
CA TYR A 49 12.47 -15.24 23.70
C TYR A 49 13.31 -15.95 22.62
N LEU A 50 12.65 -16.55 21.63
CA LEU A 50 13.33 -17.20 20.51
C LEU A 50 14.06 -16.17 19.65
N GLY A 51 13.41 -15.06 19.33
CA GLY A 51 13.99 -13.93 18.61
C GLY A 51 15.20 -13.34 19.32
N LYS A 52 15.13 -13.15 20.64
CA LYS A 52 16.25 -12.69 21.47
C LYS A 52 17.46 -13.61 21.33
N LYS A 53 17.26 -14.92 21.43
CA LYS A 53 18.36 -15.89 21.31
C LYS A 53 19.00 -15.85 19.92
N LEU A 54 18.21 -15.70 18.88
CA LEU A 54 18.70 -15.59 17.52
C LEU A 54 19.49 -14.29 17.34
N PHE A 55 18.99 -13.16 17.86
CA PHE A 55 19.70 -11.89 17.86
C PHE A 55 21.02 -11.96 18.63
N ASP A 56 21.00 -12.52 19.85
CA ASP A 56 22.19 -12.68 20.69
C ASP A 56 23.27 -13.51 19.98
N LYS A 57 22.86 -14.53 19.22
CA LYS A 57 23.77 -15.42 18.50
C LYS A 57 24.33 -14.80 17.22
N HIS A 58 23.53 -14.02 16.50
CA HIS A 58 23.86 -13.61 15.11
C HIS A 58 24.11 -12.12 14.93
N CYS A 59 23.61 -11.27 15.81
CA CYS A 59 23.59 -9.82 15.62
C CYS A 59 24.30 -9.05 16.74
N ALA A 60 24.24 -9.55 17.99
CA ALA A 60 24.72 -8.83 19.17
C ALA A 60 26.22 -8.47 19.15
N SER A 61 27.06 -9.28 18.50
CA SER A 61 28.50 -8.98 18.39
C SER A 61 28.80 -7.65 17.70
N CYS A 62 27.91 -7.21 16.81
CA CYS A 62 27.99 -5.90 16.14
C CYS A 62 27.14 -4.85 16.86
N HIS A 63 25.90 -5.19 17.25
CA HIS A 63 24.92 -4.22 17.73
C HIS A 63 25.00 -3.90 19.24
N ASP A 64 25.72 -4.71 20.02
CA ASP A 64 26.04 -4.41 21.43
C ASP A 64 27.49 -3.92 21.60
N ASN A 65 28.20 -3.66 20.50
CA ASN A 65 29.58 -3.18 20.50
C ASN A 65 29.67 -1.76 19.90
N PRO A 66 29.81 -0.70 20.73
CA PRO A 66 29.90 0.67 20.27
C PRO A 66 31.03 0.95 19.25
N ALA A 67 32.10 0.14 19.23
CA ALA A 67 33.21 0.30 18.30
C ALA A 67 32.85 -0.06 16.85
N MET A 68 31.75 -0.78 16.63
CA MET A 68 31.30 -1.21 15.30
C MET A 68 30.50 -0.14 14.56
N HIS A 69 30.18 0.99 15.21
CA HIS A 69 29.32 2.06 14.66
C HIS A 69 27.97 1.56 14.10
N ALA A 70 27.51 0.39 14.56
CA ALA A 70 26.20 -0.16 14.25
C ALA A 70 25.14 0.44 15.19
N PRO A 71 23.86 0.57 14.78
CA PRO A 71 22.78 0.96 15.69
C PRO A 71 22.74 0.02 16.90
N SER A 72 22.59 0.59 18.10
CA SER A 72 22.48 -0.24 19.30
C SER A 72 21.22 -1.10 19.25
N ARG A 73 21.17 -2.18 20.03
CA ARG A 73 19.96 -2.99 20.21
C ARG A 73 18.74 -2.14 20.63
N GLU A 74 18.95 -1.16 21.50
CA GLU A 74 17.92 -0.20 21.90
C GLU A 74 17.46 0.67 20.74
N ALA A 75 18.38 1.21 19.94
CA ALA A 75 18.05 1.98 18.74
C ALA A 75 17.29 1.12 17.70
N LEU A 76 17.64 -0.17 17.58
CA LEU A 76 16.90 -1.11 16.73
C LEU A 76 15.47 -1.35 17.22
N GLY A 77 15.21 -1.25 18.53
CA GLY A 77 13.88 -1.36 19.11
C GLY A 77 12.93 -0.20 18.77
N GLY A 78 13.46 0.88 18.21
CA GLY A 78 12.68 2.01 17.67
C GLY A 78 12.07 1.77 16.28
N PHE A 79 12.36 0.64 15.64
CA PHE A 79 11.83 0.30 14.31
C PHE A 79 10.67 -0.70 14.40
N SER A 80 9.74 -0.62 13.43
CA SER A 80 8.69 -1.63 13.28
C SER A 80 9.27 -3.00 12.90
N LYS A 81 8.50 -4.09 13.13
CA LYS A 81 8.88 -5.46 12.74
C LYS A 81 9.24 -5.52 11.26
N GLU A 82 8.45 -4.86 10.44
CA GLU A 82 8.53 -4.77 8.99
C GLU A 82 9.79 -4.03 8.57
N SER A 83 10.10 -2.90 9.22
CA SER A 83 11.33 -2.14 8.95
C SER A 83 12.58 -2.97 9.21
N VAL A 84 12.58 -3.74 10.31
CA VAL A 84 13.66 -4.68 10.64
C VAL A 84 13.71 -5.82 9.62
N MET A 85 12.56 -6.40 9.24
CA MET A 85 12.49 -7.44 8.21
C MET A 85 13.04 -6.96 6.87
N VAL A 86 12.60 -5.80 6.40
CA VAL A 86 13.12 -5.18 5.19
C VAL A 86 14.63 -4.97 5.29
N ALA A 87 15.14 -4.51 6.44
CA ALA A 87 16.57 -4.33 6.64
C ALA A 87 17.37 -5.65 6.54
N LEU A 88 16.85 -6.74 7.14
CA LEU A 88 17.46 -8.07 7.16
C LEU A 88 17.34 -8.82 5.83
N GLU A 89 16.28 -8.57 5.06
CA GLU A 89 16.04 -9.29 3.80
C GLU A 89 16.55 -8.54 2.58
N PHE A 90 16.47 -7.21 2.60
CA PHE A 90 16.65 -6.36 1.41
C PHE A 90 17.45 -5.08 1.69
N GLY A 91 17.74 -4.76 2.95
CA GLY A 91 18.47 -3.55 3.33
C GLY A 91 19.95 -3.80 3.56
N LYS A 92 20.60 -2.85 4.24
CA LYS A 92 22.04 -2.90 4.54
C LYS A 92 22.46 -4.14 5.35
N MET A 93 21.53 -4.77 6.05
CA MET A 93 21.79 -5.95 6.88
C MET A 93 21.63 -7.27 6.13
N GLN A 94 21.16 -7.26 4.87
CA GLN A 94 20.97 -8.46 4.07
C GLN A 94 22.22 -9.36 4.00
N PRO A 95 23.45 -8.85 3.73
CA PRO A 95 24.63 -9.70 3.66
C PRO A 95 24.94 -10.38 5.00
N MET A 96 24.66 -9.71 6.11
CA MET A 96 24.89 -10.21 7.47
C MET A 96 23.80 -11.18 7.92
N ALA A 97 22.60 -11.11 7.33
CA ALA A 97 21.46 -11.97 7.63
C ALA A 97 21.25 -13.09 6.58
N ALA A 98 22.12 -13.17 5.57
CA ALA A 98 21.98 -14.09 4.44
C ALA A 98 21.94 -15.57 4.86
N HIS A 99 22.64 -15.94 5.95
CA HIS A 99 22.64 -17.30 6.49
C HIS A 99 21.40 -17.64 7.34
N LEU A 100 20.57 -16.66 7.69
CA LEU A 100 19.34 -16.86 8.47
C LEU A 100 18.19 -17.24 7.55
N SER A 101 17.34 -18.16 8.01
CA SER A 101 16.04 -18.43 7.40
C SER A 101 15.08 -17.24 7.58
N LYS A 102 14.05 -17.16 6.73
CA LYS A 102 12.97 -16.14 6.82
C LYS A 102 12.30 -16.16 8.19
N THR A 103 12.01 -17.35 8.73
CA THR A 103 11.45 -17.51 10.08
C THR A 103 12.38 -16.97 11.16
N GLU A 104 13.69 -17.23 11.07
CA GLU A 104 14.66 -16.70 12.05
C GLU A 104 14.75 -15.17 11.97
N ARG A 105 14.75 -14.59 10.76
CA ARG A 105 14.69 -13.13 10.57
C ARG A 105 13.41 -12.56 11.17
N GLY A 106 12.26 -13.20 10.92
CA GLY A 106 10.96 -12.83 11.49
C GLY A 106 10.97 -12.80 13.01
N LEU A 107 11.52 -13.83 13.65
CA LEU A 107 11.65 -13.89 15.10
C LEU A 107 12.58 -12.79 15.64
N ILE A 108 13.70 -12.52 14.97
CA ILE A 108 14.60 -11.40 15.34
C ILE A 108 13.85 -10.07 15.24
N ALA A 109 13.10 -9.85 14.17
CA ALA A 109 12.31 -8.65 13.96
C ALA A 109 11.23 -8.46 15.03
N ILE A 110 10.49 -9.53 15.37
CA ILE A 110 9.52 -9.54 16.46
C ILE A 110 10.19 -9.14 17.78
N TYR A 111 11.33 -9.76 18.10
CA TYR A 111 12.06 -9.46 19.34
C TYR A 111 12.53 -8.00 19.41
N LEU A 112 13.11 -7.48 18.32
CA LEU A 112 13.60 -6.11 18.29
C LEU A 112 12.44 -5.12 18.43
N ALA A 113 11.37 -5.29 17.64
CA ALA A 113 10.22 -4.39 17.66
C ALA A 113 9.44 -4.41 18.99
N GLY A 114 9.38 -5.57 19.67
CA GLY A 114 8.69 -5.78 20.95
C GLY A 114 9.39 -5.18 22.19
N SER A 115 10.59 -4.60 22.03
CA SER A 115 11.43 -4.20 23.17
C SER A 115 11.14 -2.83 23.83
N ALA A 116 10.09 -2.10 23.43
CA ALA A 116 9.76 -0.79 24.01
C ALA A 116 8.24 -0.54 24.19
N PRO A 117 7.81 0.11 25.29
CA PRO A 117 6.41 0.44 25.57
C PRO A 117 5.93 1.54 24.62
N ALA A 118 5.22 1.16 23.55
CA ALA A 118 4.74 2.09 22.53
C ALA A 118 3.27 2.52 22.72
N ASP A 119 2.59 2.01 23.75
CA ASP A 119 1.12 2.05 23.82
C ASP A 119 0.57 2.92 24.96
N GLU A 120 1.43 3.43 25.85
CA GLU A 120 0.99 4.25 27.00
C GLU A 120 0.22 5.51 26.57
N TRP A 121 0.61 6.11 25.44
CA TRP A 121 -0.08 7.25 24.86
C TRP A 121 -1.53 6.92 24.47
N ILE A 122 -1.81 5.68 24.06
CA ILE A 122 -3.15 5.26 23.63
C ILE A 122 -4.11 5.38 24.80
N ALA A 123 -3.70 4.89 25.98
CA ALA A 123 -4.49 5.01 27.20
C ALA A 123 -4.67 6.46 27.64
N ALA A 124 -3.62 7.28 27.52
CA ALA A 124 -3.65 8.71 27.83
C ALA A 124 -4.51 9.54 26.86
N HIS A 125 -4.71 9.06 25.64
CA HIS A 125 -5.46 9.76 24.59
C HIS A 125 -6.79 9.06 24.23
N ARG A 126 -7.37 8.29 25.17
CA ARG A 126 -8.68 7.64 25.01
C ARG A 126 -9.81 8.67 24.98
N CYS A 127 -10.84 8.39 24.17
CA CYS A 127 -12.08 9.15 24.20
C CYS A 127 -12.83 8.94 25.51
N VAL A 128 -13.48 10.01 25.99
CA VAL A 128 -14.37 9.97 27.15
C VAL A 128 -15.80 9.67 26.72
N ASP A 129 -16.21 10.21 25.56
CA ASP A 129 -17.56 10.09 25.05
C ASP A 129 -17.72 8.86 24.13
N PRO A 130 -18.90 8.20 24.16
CA PRO A 130 -19.20 7.12 23.24
C PRO A 130 -19.27 7.62 21.79
N ALA A 131 -19.15 6.69 20.84
CA ALA A 131 -19.38 7.00 19.43
C ALA A 131 -20.83 7.47 19.19
N SER A 132 -21.00 8.38 18.24
CA SER A 132 -22.30 8.79 17.71
C SER A 132 -23.06 7.59 17.13
N ALA A 133 -24.40 7.69 17.12
CA ALA A 133 -25.26 6.74 16.41
C ALA A 133 -25.30 7.00 14.88
N ASP A 134 -24.65 8.05 14.39
CA ASP A 134 -24.49 8.30 12.95
C ASP A 134 -23.74 7.15 12.29
N ALA A 135 -24.34 6.57 11.25
CA ALA A 135 -23.80 5.45 10.49
C ALA A 135 -23.48 5.84 9.04
N THR A 136 -23.42 7.13 8.73
CA THR A 136 -23.10 7.65 7.40
C THR A 136 -21.73 7.16 6.96
N GLU A 137 -21.67 6.43 5.85
CA GLU A 137 -20.41 5.97 5.25
C GLU A 137 -19.85 7.07 4.34
N TYR A 138 -18.95 7.90 4.88
CA TYR A 138 -18.24 8.89 4.07
C TYR A 138 -17.17 8.22 3.22
N VAL A 139 -16.49 7.22 3.79
CA VAL A 139 -15.39 6.50 3.14
C VAL A 139 -15.50 5.02 3.49
N ALA A 140 -15.92 4.21 2.54
CA ALA A 140 -16.15 2.77 2.75
C ALA A 140 -15.05 1.88 2.14
N ASN A 141 -14.27 2.35 1.18
CA ASN A 141 -13.24 1.55 0.51
C ASN A 141 -12.21 2.45 -0.18
N TRP A 142 -11.18 1.87 -0.81
CA TRP A 142 -10.19 2.60 -1.59
C TRP A 142 -10.83 3.53 -2.63
N GLY A 143 -11.68 3.01 -3.50
CA GLY A 143 -12.24 3.68 -4.66
C GLY A 143 -13.42 4.64 -4.46
N LEU A 144 -13.81 4.87 -3.19
CA LEU A 144 -15.04 5.53 -2.69
C LEU A 144 -16.36 5.04 -3.33
N GLY A 145 -16.35 3.75 -3.69
CA GLY A 145 -17.46 3.06 -4.34
C GLY A 145 -16.94 1.91 -5.21
N GLU A 146 -17.87 1.11 -5.75
CA GLU A 146 -17.58 -0.07 -6.57
C GLU A 146 -16.77 0.23 -7.85
N HIS A 147 -16.92 1.44 -8.38
CA HIS A 147 -16.38 1.84 -9.68
C HIS A 147 -15.01 2.53 -9.62
N ASN A 148 -14.37 2.59 -8.44
CA ASN A 148 -13.05 3.19 -8.23
C ASN A 148 -12.90 4.67 -8.66
N ARG A 149 -13.99 5.42 -8.78
CA ARG A 149 -13.97 6.82 -9.25
C ARG A 149 -13.24 7.80 -8.33
N ARG A 150 -12.95 7.41 -7.08
CA ARG A 150 -12.31 8.27 -6.08
C ARG A 150 -12.97 9.65 -5.97
N TYR A 151 -14.29 9.62 -5.99
CA TYR A 151 -15.15 10.77 -6.01
C TYR A 151 -16.03 10.77 -4.77
N LEU A 152 -16.09 11.91 -4.09
CA LEU A 152 -16.96 12.16 -2.96
C LEU A 152 -17.82 13.39 -3.27
N PRO A 153 -19.16 13.26 -3.33
CA PRO A 153 -20.05 14.40 -3.49
C PRO A 153 -19.73 15.55 -2.53
N THR A 154 -19.85 16.80 -3.01
CA THR A 154 -19.47 17.97 -2.19
C THR A 154 -20.30 18.10 -0.90
N ASP A 155 -21.56 17.64 -0.90
CA ASP A 155 -22.41 17.60 0.30
C ASP A 155 -21.91 16.63 1.38
N LEU A 156 -21.38 15.46 0.99
CA LEU A 156 -20.73 14.52 1.90
C LEU A 156 -19.33 14.98 2.30
N ALA A 157 -18.58 15.60 1.38
CA ALA A 157 -17.26 16.14 1.67
C ALA A 157 -17.35 17.32 2.66
N GLY A 158 -18.36 18.18 2.51
CA GLY A 158 -18.54 19.43 3.26
C GLY A 158 -17.45 20.48 3.01
N ILE A 159 -16.67 20.31 1.94
CA ILE A 159 -15.60 21.23 1.53
C ILE A 159 -15.83 21.57 0.06
N ASP A 160 -15.85 22.85 -0.25
CA ASP A 160 -16.12 23.41 -1.56
C ASP A 160 -15.22 24.61 -1.86
N THR A 161 -15.29 25.13 -3.08
CA THR A 161 -14.55 26.32 -3.52
C THR A 161 -14.81 27.57 -2.68
N GLY A 162 -15.94 27.63 -1.96
CA GLY A 162 -16.31 28.75 -1.09
C GLY A 162 -15.67 28.70 0.30
N ASN A 163 -15.26 27.53 0.79
CA ASN A 163 -14.74 27.35 2.15
C ASN A 163 -13.35 26.70 2.23
N VAL A 164 -12.81 26.14 1.13
CA VAL A 164 -11.54 25.40 1.14
C VAL A 164 -10.34 26.26 1.59
N ALA A 165 -10.39 27.57 1.37
CA ALA A 165 -9.35 28.51 1.80
C ALA A 165 -9.25 28.61 3.34
N ASP A 166 -10.31 28.26 4.07
CA ASP A 166 -10.39 28.33 5.53
C ASP A 166 -9.95 27.02 6.21
N LEU A 167 -9.47 26.02 5.46
CA LEU A 167 -8.95 24.78 6.03
C LEU A 167 -7.76 25.04 6.95
N GLU A 168 -7.90 24.70 8.23
CA GLU A 168 -6.87 24.79 9.26
C GLU A 168 -6.62 23.45 9.93
N LEU A 169 -5.38 23.20 10.37
CA LEU A 169 -5.03 22.01 11.14
C LEU A 169 -5.74 22.05 12.49
N ALA A 170 -6.66 21.11 12.71
CA ALA A 170 -7.46 21.04 13.93
C ALA A 170 -6.80 20.16 15.00
N TRP A 171 -6.28 19.00 14.59
CA TRP A 171 -5.53 18.08 15.46
C TRP A 171 -4.59 17.21 14.63
N SER A 172 -3.61 16.63 15.31
CA SER A 172 -2.59 15.74 14.76
C SER A 172 -2.29 14.60 15.72
N LEU A 173 -2.04 13.41 15.18
CA LEU A 173 -1.60 12.23 15.94
C LEU A 173 -0.30 11.71 15.38
N ALA A 174 0.69 11.47 16.25
CA ALA A 174 1.94 10.83 15.89
C ALA A 174 1.98 9.38 16.38
N PHE A 175 2.40 8.47 15.51
CA PHE A 175 2.43 7.03 15.77
C PHE A 175 3.88 6.59 15.99
N PRO A 176 4.27 6.16 17.20
CA PRO A 176 5.63 5.70 17.47
C PRO A 176 6.03 4.52 16.59
N LYS A 177 7.30 4.46 16.18
CA LYS A 177 7.90 3.37 15.37
C LYS A 177 7.31 3.19 13.96
N VAL A 178 6.43 4.09 13.53
CA VAL A 178 5.90 4.13 12.15
C VAL A 178 6.77 5.04 11.30
N THR A 179 7.03 4.63 10.06
CA THR A 179 7.74 5.45 9.06
C THR A 179 7.02 5.54 7.72
N ASP A 180 5.94 4.76 7.56
CA ASP A 180 5.07 4.72 6.39
C ASP A 180 3.61 4.80 6.85
N MET A 181 2.91 5.86 6.46
CA MET A 181 1.48 6.09 6.69
C MET A 181 0.73 5.86 5.37
N ARG A 182 0.35 4.60 5.09
CA ARG A 182 -0.18 4.18 3.77
C ARG A 182 -1.55 3.51 3.77
N SER A 183 -2.13 3.26 4.94
CA SER A 183 -3.42 2.55 5.06
C SER A 183 -4.52 3.57 4.95
N GLN A 184 -5.14 3.74 3.77
CA GLN A 184 -6.29 4.66 3.65
C GLN A 184 -7.36 4.30 4.70
N PRO A 185 -7.82 5.27 5.50
CA PRO A 185 -8.82 5.01 6.51
C PRO A 185 -10.21 4.82 5.92
N ALA A 186 -11.07 4.11 6.65
CA ALA A 186 -12.52 4.14 6.46
C ALA A 186 -13.16 5.13 7.44
N ILE A 187 -14.24 5.79 7.05
CA ILE A 187 -14.96 6.77 7.88
C ILE A 187 -16.44 6.42 7.89
N VAL A 188 -16.94 6.08 9.07
CA VAL A 188 -18.36 5.80 9.36
C VAL A 188 -18.80 6.71 10.50
N GLY A 189 -19.76 7.60 10.23
CA GLY A 189 -20.25 8.58 11.19
C GLY A 189 -19.14 9.49 11.70
N ASP A 190 -18.86 9.41 13.00
CA ASP A 190 -17.80 10.15 13.69
C ASP A 190 -16.51 9.35 13.91
N THR A 191 -16.45 8.11 13.39
CA THR A 191 -15.35 7.18 13.64
C THR A 191 -14.51 6.98 12.40
N LEU A 192 -13.21 7.22 12.55
CA LEU A 192 -12.17 6.98 11.55
C LEU A 192 -11.43 5.69 11.91
N TYR A 193 -11.49 4.69 11.03
CA TYR A 193 -10.79 3.41 11.17
C TYR A 193 -9.50 3.43 10.37
N PHE A 194 -8.36 3.21 11.03
CA PHE A 194 -7.04 3.36 10.43
C PHE A 194 -6.08 2.26 10.91
N GLY A 195 -5.26 1.72 10.01
CA GLY A 195 -4.26 0.70 10.32
C GLY A 195 -2.83 1.21 10.21
N ASP A 196 -1.99 0.94 11.21
CA ASP A 196 -0.59 1.37 11.19
C ASP A 196 0.40 0.25 10.81
N LYS A 197 1.67 0.62 10.69
CA LYS A 197 2.76 -0.31 10.41
C LYS A 197 3.17 -1.18 11.59
N THR A 198 2.70 -0.92 12.80
CA THR A 198 2.98 -1.77 13.96
C THR A 198 2.02 -2.96 14.07
N GLY A 199 0.91 -2.91 13.31
CA GLY A 199 -0.13 -3.92 13.26
C GLY A 199 -1.38 -3.52 14.03
N LYS A 200 -1.51 -2.25 14.42
CA LYS A 200 -2.67 -1.77 15.17
C LYS A 200 -3.72 -1.21 14.23
N LEU A 201 -4.94 -1.71 14.36
CA LEU A 201 -6.14 -1.11 13.80
C LEU A 201 -6.77 -0.23 14.89
N TYR A 202 -6.89 1.05 14.61
CA TYR A 202 -7.48 2.05 15.50
C TYR A 202 -8.88 2.42 15.04
N ALA A 203 -9.77 2.66 16.00
CA ALA A 203 -10.97 3.46 15.85
C ALA A 203 -10.73 4.80 16.56
N ILE A 204 -10.78 5.90 15.80
CA ILE A 204 -10.46 7.26 16.26
C ILE A 204 -11.70 8.14 16.12
N ASP A 205 -11.99 8.96 17.12
CA ASP A 205 -12.98 10.04 16.96
C ASP A 205 -12.42 11.06 15.96
N ARG A 206 -13.06 11.17 14.80
CA ARG A 206 -12.54 11.96 13.68
C ARG A 206 -12.58 13.47 13.92
N HIS A 207 -13.32 13.94 14.92
CA HIS A 207 -13.41 15.36 15.26
C HIS A 207 -12.42 15.76 16.35
N ARG A 208 -12.10 14.84 17.26
CA ARG A 208 -11.26 15.10 18.44
C ARG A 208 -9.85 14.52 18.36
N GLY A 209 -9.62 13.52 17.51
CA GLY A 209 -8.36 12.78 17.46
C GLY A 209 -8.14 11.82 18.63
N CYS A 210 -9.12 11.63 19.53
CA CYS A 210 -9.00 10.67 20.62
C CYS A 210 -9.22 9.23 20.15
N VAL A 211 -8.59 8.26 20.80
CA VAL A 211 -8.74 6.83 20.48
C VAL A 211 -10.01 6.28 21.14
N ARG A 212 -10.95 5.80 20.34
CA ARG A 212 -12.13 5.07 20.83
C ARG A 212 -11.72 3.68 21.25
N ASP A 213 -11.12 2.93 20.32
CA ASP A 213 -10.57 1.62 20.59
C ASP A 213 -9.46 1.21 19.62
N TYR A 214 -8.78 0.11 19.91
CA TYR A 214 -7.83 -0.49 18.99
C TYR A 214 -7.75 -2.00 19.17
N THR A 215 -7.33 -2.68 18.11
CA THR A 215 -6.94 -4.09 18.14
C THR A 215 -5.57 -4.26 17.48
N GLU A 216 -4.86 -5.33 17.79
CA GLU A 216 -3.53 -5.61 17.25
C GLU A 216 -3.56 -6.92 16.44
N VAL A 217 -3.00 -6.86 15.24
CA VAL A 217 -2.78 -7.99 14.34
C VAL A 217 -1.29 -8.33 14.27
N LEU A 218 -0.97 -9.42 13.57
CA LEU A 218 0.37 -9.99 13.62
C LEU A 218 1.47 -9.05 13.06
N SER A 219 1.14 -8.35 11.98
CA SER A 219 2.05 -7.49 11.22
C SER A 219 1.37 -6.20 10.78
N GLY A 220 2.16 -5.19 10.41
CA GLY A 220 1.71 -3.89 9.95
C GLY A 220 0.69 -3.95 8.82
N ILE A 221 -0.38 -3.18 8.97
CA ILE A 221 -1.48 -3.06 8.00
C ILE A 221 -0.98 -2.27 6.78
N ARG A 222 -1.33 -2.73 5.57
CA ARG A 222 -0.80 -2.16 4.31
C ARG A 222 -1.84 -1.62 3.34
N SER A 223 -3.01 -2.23 3.31
CA SER A 223 -4.10 -1.90 2.39
C SER A 223 -5.03 -0.86 3.02
N ALA A 224 -5.96 -0.30 2.23
CA ALA A 224 -7.06 0.47 2.80
C ALA A 224 -7.97 -0.41 3.65
N ILE A 225 -8.66 0.22 4.59
CA ILE A 225 -9.76 -0.40 5.32
C ILE A 225 -10.99 -0.40 4.42
N THR A 226 -11.58 -1.57 4.20
CA THR A 226 -12.81 -1.76 3.43
C THR A 226 -13.96 -2.09 4.36
N VAL A 227 -15.03 -1.32 4.31
CA VAL A 227 -16.30 -1.59 5.01
C VAL A 227 -17.13 -2.49 4.11
N ALA A 228 -17.32 -3.73 4.53
CA ALA A 228 -18.20 -4.70 3.89
C ALA A 228 -19.51 -4.77 4.67
N THR A 229 -20.62 -4.30 4.07
CA THR A 229 -21.96 -4.52 4.62
C THR A 229 -22.52 -5.79 4.02
N LEU A 230 -22.53 -6.87 4.81
CA LEU A 230 -22.99 -8.20 4.41
C LEU A 230 -24.50 -8.19 4.10
N ASN A 231 -24.95 -9.20 3.35
CA ASN A 231 -26.36 -9.34 2.97
C ASN A 231 -27.33 -9.49 4.17
N ASP A 232 -26.84 -9.92 5.32
CA ASP A 232 -27.61 -9.99 6.58
C ASP A 232 -27.67 -8.65 7.34
N GLY A 233 -27.01 -7.61 6.81
CA GLY A 233 -26.93 -6.26 7.37
C GLY A 233 -25.79 -6.07 8.37
N SER A 234 -25.03 -7.11 8.71
CA SER A 234 -23.83 -6.96 9.54
C SER A 234 -22.70 -6.29 8.77
N LYS A 235 -21.78 -5.64 9.49
CA LYS A 235 -20.65 -4.91 8.88
C LYS A 235 -19.33 -5.52 9.32
N LEU A 236 -18.36 -5.53 8.41
CA LEU A 236 -16.99 -5.95 8.67
C LEU A 236 -16.02 -4.88 8.17
N LEU A 237 -14.96 -4.65 8.94
CA LEU A 237 -13.76 -3.95 8.49
C LEU A 237 -12.80 -5.00 7.93
N VAL A 238 -12.54 -4.93 6.64
CA VAL A 238 -11.71 -5.88 5.90
C VAL A 238 -10.42 -5.20 5.45
N PHE A 239 -9.28 -5.81 5.78
CA PHE A 239 -7.96 -5.29 5.41
C PHE A 239 -6.92 -6.41 5.37
N ALA A 240 -5.77 -6.09 4.80
CA ALA A 240 -4.60 -6.97 4.68
C ALA A 240 -3.37 -6.40 5.37
N ASP A 241 -2.60 -7.29 6.01
CA ASP A 241 -1.31 -7.00 6.62
C ASP A 241 -0.12 -7.22 5.67
N SER A 242 1.09 -6.95 6.17
CA SER A 242 2.33 -7.11 5.41
C SER A 242 2.72 -8.56 5.13
N MET A 243 2.03 -9.53 5.73
CA MET A 243 2.24 -10.96 5.52
C MET A 243 1.22 -11.57 4.54
N ALA A 244 0.42 -10.73 3.86
CA ALA A 244 -0.68 -11.15 3.01
C ALA A 244 -1.76 -11.95 3.77
N THR A 245 -1.98 -11.61 5.04
CA THR A 245 -3.10 -12.11 5.84
C THR A 245 -4.25 -11.11 5.76
N ILE A 246 -5.42 -11.61 5.40
CA ILE A 246 -6.68 -10.86 5.41
C ILE A 246 -7.30 -10.98 6.78
N TYR A 247 -7.82 -9.88 7.29
CA TYR A 247 -8.58 -9.81 8.53
C TYR A 247 -9.96 -9.24 8.23
N ALA A 248 -10.99 -9.85 8.82
CA ALA A 248 -12.30 -9.24 8.96
C ALA A 248 -12.58 -8.99 10.43
N VAL A 249 -12.84 -7.74 10.76
CA VAL A 249 -12.99 -7.25 12.12
C VAL A 249 -14.38 -6.65 12.29
N ASP A 250 -15.04 -6.92 13.40
CA ASP A 250 -16.30 -6.27 13.74
C ASP A 250 -16.04 -4.79 14.08
N PRO A 251 -16.70 -3.82 13.42
CA PRO A 251 -16.44 -2.39 13.64
C PRO A 251 -16.87 -1.87 15.02
N ALA A 252 -17.74 -2.59 15.74
CA ALA A 252 -18.24 -2.18 17.05
C ALA A 252 -17.36 -2.70 18.21
N SER A 253 -16.86 -3.94 18.12
CA SER A 253 -16.00 -4.54 19.15
C SER A 253 -14.51 -4.51 18.81
N LEU A 254 -14.15 -4.27 17.55
CA LEU A 254 -12.80 -4.48 16.99
C LEU A 254 -12.24 -5.90 17.19
N GLU A 255 -13.10 -6.89 17.46
CA GLU A 255 -12.71 -8.29 17.50
C GLU A 255 -12.58 -8.87 16.09
N THR A 256 -11.57 -9.70 15.88
CA THR A 256 -11.41 -10.44 14.62
C THR A 256 -12.49 -11.52 14.51
N VAL A 257 -13.37 -11.37 13.52
CA VAL A 257 -14.39 -12.37 13.17
C VAL A 257 -13.74 -13.56 12.49
N TRP A 258 -12.89 -13.29 11.49
CA TRP A 258 -12.08 -14.30 10.83
C TRP A 258 -10.79 -13.68 10.27
N GLN A 259 -9.81 -14.53 10.00
CA GLN A 259 -8.59 -14.16 9.29
C GLN A 259 -8.15 -15.28 8.35
N GLN A 260 -7.54 -14.93 7.22
CA GLN A 260 -7.14 -15.88 6.19
C GLN A 260 -5.81 -15.47 5.55
N ALA A 261 -4.80 -16.34 5.62
CA ALA A 261 -3.57 -16.17 4.86
C ALA A 261 -3.87 -16.38 3.37
N THR A 262 -3.58 -15.35 2.55
CA THR A 262 -3.99 -15.29 1.14
C THR A 262 -2.77 -14.98 0.29
N ARG A 263 -1.97 -16.02 0.03
CA ARG A 263 -0.71 -15.95 -0.74
C ARG A 263 -0.62 -17.09 -1.75
N ILE A 264 -0.09 -16.79 -2.93
CA ILE A 264 0.20 -17.78 -3.99
C ILE A 264 1.62 -18.31 -3.80
N TYR A 265 2.56 -17.42 -3.44
CA TYR A 265 3.97 -17.72 -3.21
C TYR A 265 4.45 -17.13 -1.88
N GLU A 266 5.64 -17.55 -1.44
CA GLU A 266 6.29 -16.99 -0.25
C GLU A 266 6.66 -15.50 -0.38
N THR A 267 6.80 -15.01 -1.60
CA THR A 267 7.06 -13.60 -1.95
C THR A 267 5.78 -12.81 -2.21
N SER A 268 4.59 -13.44 -2.15
CA SER A 268 3.33 -12.74 -2.33
C SER A 268 3.12 -11.71 -1.23
N ILE A 269 2.66 -10.53 -1.64
CA ILE A 269 2.28 -9.42 -0.79
C ILE A 269 0.93 -8.87 -1.26
N ILE A 270 0.23 -8.17 -0.37
CA ILE A 270 -0.96 -7.41 -0.72
C ILE A 270 -0.60 -5.93 -0.68
N THR A 271 -0.73 -5.31 -1.84
CA THR A 271 -0.36 -3.91 -2.07
C THR A 271 -1.59 -3.07 -2.41
N GLY A 272 -2.44 -3.58 -3.30
CA GLY A 272 -3.76 -3.03 -3.58
C GLY A 272 -4.75 -3.34 -2.46
N SER A 273 -5.79 -2.53 -2.34
CA SER A 273 -6.87 -2.77 -1.36
C SER A 273 -7.90 -3.76 -1.88
N ILE A 274 -8.65 -4.37 -0.96
CA ILE A 274 -9.61 -5.44 -1.23
C ILE A 274 -10.94 -4.83 -1.66
N SER A 275 -11.56 -5.36 -2.71
CA SER A 275 -12.88 -4.92 -3.15
C SER A 275 -13.96 -5.84 -2.59
N TYR A 276 -15.10 -5.28 -2.20
CA TYR A 276 -16.25 -6.02 -1.69
C TYR A 276 -17.44 -5.88 -2.65
N HIS A 277 -18.16 -6.97 -2.90
CA HIS A 277 -19.48 -6.96 -3.55
C HIS A 277 -20.24 -8.26 -3.23
N ASP A 278 -21.50 -8.16 -2.80
CA ASP A 278 -22.43 -9.28 -2.60
C ASP A 278 -21.81 -10.48 -1.85
N ASP A 279 -21.34 -10.23 -0.62
CA ASP A 279 -20.67 -11.22 0.25
C ASP A 279 -19.37 -11.82 -0.33
N ARG A 280 -18.75 -11.16 -1.30
CA ARG A 280 -17.45 -11.58 -1.86
C ARG A 280 -16.39 -10.50 -1.72
N LEU A 281 -15.18 -10.96 -1.47
CA LEU A 281 -13.97 -10.14 -1.40
C LEU A 281 -13.06 -10.50 -2.57
N PHE A 282 -12.56 -9.51 -3.30
CA PHE A 282 -11.58 -9.69 -4.37
C PHE A 282 -10.23 -9.14 -3.90
N VAL A 283 -9.30 -10.06 -3.65
CA VAL A 283 -7.99 -9.76 -3.06
C VAL A 283 -6.96 -9.70 -4.18
N PRO A 284 -6.37 -8.52 -4.46
CA PRO A 284 -5.27 -8.41 -5.41
C PRO A 284 -3.96 -8.95 -4.82
N ILE A 285 -3.26 -9.81 -5.57
CA ILE A 285 -2.00 -10.42 -5.18
C ILE A 285 -0.86 -9.83 -6.01
N SER A 286 0.10 -9.23 -5.32
CA SER A 286 1.34 -8.69 -5.88
C SER A 286 2.53 -9.54 -5.41
N SER A 287 3.70 -9.33 -6.00
CA SER A 287 4.93 -10.01 -5.60
C SER A 287 6.02 -9.03 -5.19
N TYR A 288 6.65 -9.29 -4.05
CA TYR A 288 7.86 -8.59 -3.65
C TYR A 288 9.11 -9.10 -4.39
N GLU A 289 9.02 -10.19 -5.17
CA GLU A 289 10.16 -10.76 -5.93
C GLU A 289 10.75 -9.76 -6.93
N VAL A 290 9.97 -8.80 -7.42
CA VAL A 290 10.45 -7.66 -8.22
C VAL A 290 11.63 -6.96 -7.55
N ALA A 291 11.55 -6.72 -6.24
CA ALA A 291 12.62 -6.07 -5.48
C ALA A 291 13.76 -7.04 -5.13
N VAL A 292 13.44 -8.31 -4.83
CA VAL A 292 14.44 -9.32 -4.43
C VAL A 292 15.35 -9.71 -5.59
N SER A 293 14.82 -9.66 -6.83
CA SER A 293 15.55 -9.92 -8.07
C SER A 293 16.83 -9.08 -8.22
N GLY A 294 16.88 -7.90 -7.59
CA GLY A 294 18.06 -7.03 -7.57
C GLY A 294 19.32 -7.68 -6.98
N SER A 295 19.18 -8.75 -6.17
CA SER A 295 20.32 -9.48 -5.63
C SER A 295 20.96 -10.43 -6.67
N PRO A 296 22.28 -10.34 -6.94
CA PRO A 296 23.00 -11.22 -7.87
C PRO A 296 22.82 -12.73 -7.63
N SER A 297 22.66 -13.13 -6.37
CA SER A 297 22.56 -14.55 -5.98
C SER A 297 21.13 -15.04 -5.83
N HIS A 298 20.13 -14.19 -6.05
CA HIS A 298 18.73 -14.59 -5.98
C HIS A 298 18.38 -15.50 -7.16
N VAL A 299 17.72 -16.62 -6.87
CA VAL A 299 17.12 -17.50 -7.88
C VAL A 299 15.85 -16.80 -8.38
N CYS A 300 16.01 -15.99 -9.43
CA CYS A 300 14.93 -15.24 -10.06
C CYS A 300 14.24 -16.10 -11.14
N CYS A 301 13.06 -15.78 -11.61
CA CYS A 301 11.97 -15.37 -10.73
C CYS A 301 10.87 -16.42 -10.88
N LYS A 302 10.19 -16.76 -9.78
CA LYS A 302 9.24 -17.88 -9.73
C LYS A 302 7.80 -17.47 -9.45
N SER A 303 7.61 -16.32 -8.84
CA SER A 303 6.33 -15.88 -8.32
C SER A 303 5.63 -14.96 -9.30
N HIS A 304 4.31 -15.04 -9.27
CA HIS A 304 3.44 -14.14 -10.01
C HIS A 304 2.28 -13.64 -9.17
N GLY A 305 1.67 -12.56 -9.66
CA GLY A 305 0.45 -11.99 -9.10
C GLY A 305 -0.82 -12.72 -9.53
N GLY A 306 -1.95 -12.22 -9.06
CA GLY A 306 -3.25 -12.81 -9.33
C GLY A 306 -4.36 -12.12 -8.55
N VAL A 307 -5.56 -12.71 -8.60
CA VAL A 307 -6.70 -12.29 -7.78
C VAL A 307 -7.31 -13.53 -7.12
N ILE A 308 -7.57 -13.42 -5.82
CA ILE A 308 -8.27 -14.45 -5.06
C ILE A 308 -9.62 -13.91 -4.63
N ALA A 309 -10.69 -14.65 -4.92
CA ALA A 309 -12.00 -14.36 -4.36
C ALA A 309 -12.23 -15.14 -3.06
N LEU A 310 -12.68 -14.45 -2.02
CA LEU A 310 -13.04 -15.03 -0.73
C LEU A 310 -14.52 -14.76 -0.42
N ASP A 311 -15.14 -15.65 0.32
CA ASP A 311 -16.42 -15.39 0.98
C ASP A 311 -16.20 -14.40 2.13
N ALA A 312 -16.92 -13.28 2.12
CA ALA A 312 -16.74 -12.20 3.07
C ALA A 312 -17.14 -12.58 4.51
N ARG A 313 -17.95 -13.64 4.69
CA ARG A 313 -18.52 -14.02 5.98
C ARG A 313 -17.57 -14.88 6.80
N ASN A 314 -16.71 -15.65 6.14
CA ASN A 314 -15.84 -16.62 6.80
C ASN A 314 -14.40 -16.69 6.25
N GLY A 315 -14.11 -16.02 5.14
CA GLY A 315 -12.79 -16.01 4.50
C GLY A 315 -12.50 -17.23 3.61
N ASP A 316 -13.49 -18.08 3.33
CA ASP A 316 -13.29 -19.26 2.49
C ASP A 316 -12.95 -18.87 1.04
N LYS A 317 -11.95 -19.52 0.46
CA LYS A 317 -11.57 -19.29 -0.93
C LYS A 317 -12.64 -19.81 -1.88
N LEU A 318 -13.19 -18.91 -2.69
CA LEU A 318 -14.17 -19.21 -3.73
C LEU A 318 -13.48 -19.62 -5.03
N TRP A 319 -12.55 -18.79 -5.51
CA TRP A 319 -11.74 -19.06 -6.68
C TRP A 319 -10.41 -18.30 -6.62
N GLU A 320 -9.49 -18.67 -7.51
CA GLU A 320 -8.18 -18.04 -7.66
C GLU A 320 -7.83 -17.95 -9.14
N TRP A 321 -7.48 -16.75 -9.59
CA TRP A 321 -6.91 -16.50 -10.90
C TRP A 321 -5.43 -16.15 -10.75
N GLN A 322 -4.59 -16.75 -11.58
CA GLN A 322 -3.13 -16.56 -11.57
C GLN A 322 -2.69 -15.86 -12.86
N GLY A 323 -1.80 -14.87 -12.72
CA GLY A 323 -1.35 -14.04 -13.84
C GLY A 323 -0.52 -14.78 -14.89
N THR A 324 0.18 -15.83 -14.49
CA THR A 324 0.97 -16.67 -15.40
C THR A 324 0.81 -18.15 -15.05
N ALA A 325 1.26 -19.04 -15.95
CA ALA A 325 1.51 -20.43 -15.59
C ALA A 325 2.69 -20.51 -14.60
N ASP A 326 2.81 -21.65 -13.91
CA ASP A 326 3.95 -21.90 -13.02
C ASP A 326 5.30 -21.78 -13.75
N ALA A 327 6.23 -21.08 -13.10
CA ALA A 327 7.54 -20.82 -13.65
C ALA A 327 8.36 -22.11 -13.83
N THR A 328 9.01 -22.25 -14.99
CA THR A 328 9.92 -23.36 -15.31
C THR A 328 11.35 -22.85 -15.49
N LEU A 329 12.35 -23.72 -15.33
CA LEU A 329 13.76 -23.33 -15.46
C LEU A 329 14.07 -22.86 -16.89
N GLN A 330 14.57 -21.64 -17.02
CA GLN A 330 14.93 -20.99 -18.29
C GLN A 330 16.44 -20.94 -18.53
N GLY A 331 17.25 -21.00 -17.46
CA GLY A 331 18.70 -20.96 -17.57
C GLY A 331 19.37 -20.51 -16.29
N LYS A 332 20.48 -19.79 -16.45
CA LYS A 332 21.24 -19.20 -15.34
C LYS A 332 21.58 -17.75 -15.64
N ASN A 333 21.63 -16.94 -14.59
CA ASN A 333 22.07 -15.56 -14.65
C ASN A 333 23.60 -15.48 -14.79
N SER A 334 24.15 -14.28 -15.01
CA SER A 334 25.61 -14.10 -15.18
C SER A 334 26.43 -14.41 -13.91
N ALA A 335 25.79 -14.54 -12.76
CA ALA A 335 26.39 -14.97 -11.50
C ALA A 335 26.20 -16.49 -11.22
N GLY A 336 25.57 -17.23 -12.13
CA GLY A 336 25.37 -18.69 -12.04
C GLY A 336 24.13 -19.15 -11.26
N ALA A 337 23.31 -18.23 -10.75
CA ALA A 337 22.02 -18.57 -10.12
C ALA A 337 20.99 -18.96 -11.18
N ASP A 338 20.08 -19.87 -10.86
CA ASP A 338 19.03 -20.30 -11.79
C ASP A 338 18.05 -19.16 -12.10
N ILE A 339 17.62 -19.09 -13.36
CA ILE A 339 16.54 -18.22 -13.84
C ILE A 339 15.32 -19.09 -14.18
N TYR A 340 14.17 -18.77 -13.63
CA TYR A 340 12.85 -19.36 -13.90
C TYR A 340 11.95 -18.34 -14.59
N GLY A 341 10.90 -18.81 -15.28
CA GLY A 341 9.85 -17.99 -15.87
C GLY A 341 8.76 -18.83 -16.57
N PRO A 342 7.62 -18.24 -16.96
CA PRO A 342 7.24 -16.84 -16.77
C PRO A 342 7.05 -16.49 -15.27
N SER A 343 7.16 -15.21 -14.92
CA SER A 343 6.95 -14.71 -13.55
C SER A 343 6.55 -13.24 -13.59
N GLY A 344 6.17 -12.63 -12.46
CA GLY A 344 5.71 -11.24 -12.39
C GLY A 344 4.19 -11.09 -12.50
N VAL A 345 3.69 -10.20 -13.36
CA VAL A 345 2.26 -9.95 -13.53
C VAL A 345 1.60 -9.62 -12.19
N SER A 346 2.25 -8.75 -11.40
CA SER A 346 1.75 -8.35 -10.09
C SER A 346 0.41 -7.63 -10.24
N VAL A 347 -0.60 -8.00 -9.44
CA VAL A 347 -1.83 -7.22 -9.31
C VAL A 347 -1.70 -6.38 -8.03
N TRP A 348 -1.33 -5.11 -8.18
CA TRP A 348 -0.97 -4.26 -7.04
C TRP A 348 -1.89 -3.05 -6.85
N SER A 349 -2.95 -2.94 -7.65
CA SER A 349 -4.04 -1.97 -7.54
C SER A 349 -5.34 -2.63 -7.06
N THR A 350 -6.33 -1.84 -6.65
CA THR A 350 -7.64 -2.35 -6.19
C THR A 350 -8.53 -2.76 -7.38
N PRO A 351 -9.10 -3.98 -7.39
CA PRO A 351 -10.04 -4.41 -8.43
C PRO A 351 -11.30 -3.54 -8.50
N THR A 352 -11.84 -3.34 -9.70
CA THR A 352 -13.08 -2.58 -9.94
C THR A 352 -14.22 -3.54 -10.09
N ILE A 353 -15.40 -3.18 -9.58
CA ILE A 353 -16.60 -4.01 -9.66
C ILE A 353 -17.51 -3.48 -10.77
N ASP A 354 -17.92 -4.36 -11.69
CA ASP A 354 -19.06 -4.14 -12.59
C ASP A 354 -20.13 -5.18 -12.26
N ALA A 355 -21.03 -4.81 -11.35
CA ALA A 355 -22.14 -5.66 -10.93
C ALA A 355 -23.09 -5.99 -12.08
N LYS A 356 -23.29 -5.06 -13.02
CA LYS A 356 -24.21 -5.20 -14.17
C LYS A 356 -23.76 -6.31 -15.12
N ARG A 357 -22.45 -6.41 -15.38
CA ARG A 357 -21.86 -7.46 -16.23
C ARG A 357 -21.33 -8.65 -15.44
N LYS A 358 -21.36 -8.59 -14.10
CA LYS A 358 -20.70 -9.54 -13.21
C LYS A 358 -19.22 -9.70 -13.58
N ARG A 359 -18.51 -8.58 -13.66
CA ARG A 359 -17.09 -8.54 -13.98
C ARG A 359 -16.31 -7.84 -12.90
N ILE A 360 -15.06 -8.23 -12.78
CA ILE A 360 -14.05 -7.41 -12.11
C ILE A 360 -12.98 -6.98 -13.10
N TYR A 361 -12.45 -5.77 -12.93
CA TYR A 361 -11.40 -5.20 -13.77
C TYR A 361 -10.18 -4.78 -12.95
N PHE A 362 -8.99 -5.12 -13.41
CA PHE A 362 -7.75 -4.71 -12.74
C PHE A 362 -6.59 -4.61 -13.73
N GLY A 363 -5.60 -3.79 -13.36
CA GLY A 363 -4.33 -3.69 -14.05
C GLY A 363 -3.32 -4.71 -13.54
N THR A 364 -2.42 -5.13 -14.42
CA THR A 364 -1.27 -5.97 -14.09
C THR A 364 0.03 -5.21 -14.29
N GLY A 365 1.05 -5.61 -13.53
CA GLY A 365 2.43 -5.21 -13.76
C GLY A 365 3.14 -6.03 -14.81
N GLU A 366 4.42 -5.73 -14.95
CA GLU A 366 5.40 -6.34 -15.83
C GLU A 366 5.68 -7.83 -15.49
N ASN A 367 6.24 -8.59 -16.44
CA ASN A 367 6.88 -9.85 -16.09
C ASN A 367 8.23 -9.59 -15.42
N LEU A 368 8.75 -10.50 -14.59
CA LEU A 368 10.10 -10.33 -13.99
C LEU A 368 11.19 -11.12 -14.72
N SER A 369 10.79 -12.00 -15.63
CA SER A 369 11.65 -12.95 -16.33
C SER A 369 10.99 -13.43 -17.62
N ARG A 370 11.79 -13.81 -18.61
CA ARG A 370 11.30 -14.48 -19.82
C ARG A 370 10.80 -15.91 -19.54
N PRO A 371 9.91 -16.47 -20.36
CA PRO A 371 9.17 -15.80 -21.44
C PRO A 371 8.19 -14.76 -20.87
N ALA A 372 7.99 -13.66 -21.60
CA ALA A 372 6.95 -12.70 -21.28
C ALA A 372 5.57 -13.30 -21.60
N THR A 373 4.52 -12.81 -20.94
CA THR A 373 3.14 -13.23 -21.14
C THR A 373 2.31 -12.09 -21.74
N ASP A 374 1.16 -12.45 -22.30
CA ASP A 374 0.18 -11.50 -22.83
C ASP A 374 -0.79 -10.99 -21.73
N THR A 375 -0.44 -11.24 -20.48
CA THR A 375 -1.13 -10.80 -19.26
C THR A 375 -0.33 -9.78 -18.48
N SER A 376 0.93 -9.49 -18.84
CA SER A 376 1.68 -8.37 -18.27
C SER A 376 1.23 -7.05 -18.86
N ASP A 377 1.36 -5.97 -18.09
CA ASP A 377 1.09 -4.60 -18.55
C ASP A 377 -0.28 -4.52 -19.25
N ALA A 378 -1.26 -5.18 -18.65
CA ALA A 378 -2.57 -5.43 -19.24
C ALA A 378 -3.71 -5.04 -18.31
N ILE A 379 -4.85 -4.74 -18.91
CA ILE A 379 -6.15 -4.70 -18.23
C ILE A 379 -6.81 -6.05 -18.39
N ILE A 380 -7.17 -6.67 -17.28
CA ILE A 380 -7.78 -7.98 -17.20
C ILE A 380 -9.24 -7.84 -16.75
N ALA A 381 -10.14 -8.54 -17.44
CA ALA A 381 -11.52 -8.72 -17.02
C ALA A 381 -11.77 -10.17 -16.65
N LEU A 382 -12.20 -10.42 -15.42
CA LEU A 382 -12.62 -11.74 -14.97
C LEU A 382 -14.13 -11.78 -14.72
N ASP A 383 -14.74 -12.93 -14.97
CA ASP A 383 -16.06 -13.26 -14.46
C ASP A 383 -16.03 -13.27 -12.93
N MET A 384 -16.95 -12.52 -12.32
CA MET A 384 -16.96 -12.29 -10.88
C MET A 384 -17.30 -13.56 -10.08
N ASP A 385 -18.14 -14.44 -10.64
CA ASP A 385 -18.62 -15.65 -9.98
C ASP A 385 -17.55 -16.77 -10.01
N SER A 386 -16.84 -16.91 -11.14
CA SER A 386 -15.97 -18.06 -11.42
C SER A 386 -14.47 -17.75 -11.47
N GLY A 387 -14.09 -16.49 -11.67
CA GLY A 387 -12.70 -16.10 -11.94
C GLY A 387 -12.23 -16.42 -13.36
N GLU A 388 -13.12 -16.89 -14.25
CA GLU A 388 -12.77 -17.15 -15.65
C GLU A 388 -12.40 -15.86 -16.38
N LEU A 389 -11.35 -15.92 -17.21
CA LEU A 389 -10.93 -14.79 -18.03
C LEU A 389 -11.98 -14.47 -19.09
N ALA A 390 -12.59 -13.28 -19.00
CA ALA A 390 -13.55 -12.80 -19.98
C ALA A 390 -12.83 -12.18 -21.19
N TRP A 391 -11.91 -11.25 -20.94
CA TRP A 391 -11.08 -10.61 -21.94
C TRP A 391 -9.83 -9.99 -21.30
N LYS A 392 -8.87 -9.60 -22.15
CA LYS A 392 -7.71 -8.81 -21.75
C LYS A 392 -7.31 -7.81 -22.83
N PHE A 393 -6.73 -6.70 -22.42
CA PHE A 393 -6.09 -5.69 -23.26
C PHE A 393 -4.65 -5.51 -22.80
N GLN A 394 -3.65 -5.79 -23.64
CA GLN A 394 -2.24 -5.59 -23.32
C GLN A 394 -1.74 -4.30 -23.96
N ALA A 395 -1.21 -3.37 -23.16
CA ALA A 395 -0.69 -2.09 -23.64
C ALA A 395 0.80 -2.19 -24.04
N LEU A 396 1.57 -2.97 -23.30
CA LEU A 396 2.99 -3.21 -23.58
C LEU A 396 3.27 -4.71 -23.56
N ALA A 397 3.89 -5.21 -24.62
CA ALA A 397 4.38 -6.58 -24.70
C ALA A 397 5.87 -6.62 -24.37
N ASP A 398 6.33 -7.79 -23.93
CA ASP A 398 7.75 -8.09 -23.68
C ASP A 398 8.43 -7.27 -22.57
N ASP A 399 7.66 -6.60 -21.70
CA ASP A 399 8.20 -6.01 -20.47
C ASP A 399 8.54 -7.13 -19.48
N VAL A 400 9.83 -7.29 -19.22
CA VAL A 400 10.39 -8.30 -18.32
C VAL A 400 11.24 -7.64 -17.22
N TRP A 401 10.91 -6.39 -16.87
CA TRP A 401 11.73 -5.57 -16.00
C TRP A 401 11.76 -6.13 -14.58
N ASN A 402 12.89 -5.97 -13.90
CA ASN A 402 13.01 -6.27 -12.48
C ASN A 402 14.08 -5.37 -11.83
N ALA A 403 14.16 -5.35 -10.50
CA ALA A 403 15.03 -4.42 -9.78
C ALA A 403 16.53 -4.55 -10.09
N ALA A 404 17.00 -5.67 -10.67
CA ALA A 404 18.38 -5.78 -11.14
C ALA A 404 18.69 -4.85 -12.32
N CYS A 405 17.68 -4.38 -13.06
CA CYS A 405 17.89 -3.49 -14.19
C CYS A 405 18.29 -2.06 -13.78
N LEU A 406 18.03 -1.66 -12.54
CA LEU A 406 18.44 -0.35 -12.00
C LEU A 406 19.97 -0.14 -12.00
N ASN A 407 20.75 -1.22 -12.02
CA ASN A 407 22.21 -1.18 -12.05
C ASN A 407 22.83 -2.16 -13.06
N GLY A 408 22.03 -2.72 -13.98
CA GLY A 408 22.50 -3.75 -14.92
C GLY A 408 23.02 -5.01 -14.24
N GLY A 409 22.42 -5.37 -13.09
CA GLY A 409 22.79 -6.53 -12.29
C GLY A 409 22.49 -7.87 -12.97
N PRO A 410 22.99 -9.00 -12.42
CA PRO A 410 22.97 -10.31 -13.09
C PRO A 410 21.59 -10.83 -13.50
N ASN A 411 20.53 -10.47 -12.76
CA ASN A 411 19.17 -10.88 -13.05
C ASN A 411 18.42 -9.96 -14.03
N CYS A 412 19.02 -8.86 -14.49
CA CYS A 412 18.37 -8.00 -15.47
C CYS A 412 18.32 -8.70 -16.83
N PRO A 413 17.13 -8.94 -17.41
CA PRO A 413 17.04 -9.53 -18.73
C PRO A 413 17.59 -8.59 -19.81
N THR A 414 17.97 -9.15 -20.95
CA THR A 414 18.24 -8.34 -22.15
C THR A 414 16.93 -7.75 -22.67
N ASP A 415 16.97 -6.47 -23.07
CA ASP A 415 15.80 -5.71 -23.55
C ASP A 415 14.64 -5.77 -22.56
N ALA A 416 14.92 -5.40 -21.29
CA ALA A 416 14.03 -5.72 -20.18
C ALA A 416 12.68 -4.97 -20.17
N GLY A 417 12.41 -4.04 -21.08
CA GLY A 417 11.19 -3.22 -20.99
C GLY A 417 11.31 -2.09 -19.96
N GLY A 418 10.17 -1.54 -19.55
CA GLY A 418 10.09 -0.22 -18.92
C GLY A 418 9.60 -0.18 -17.49
N ASP A 419 9.10 -1.29 -16.93
CA ASP A 419 8.26 -1.29 -15.71
C ASP A 419 7.04 -0.38 -15.91
N PHE A 420 6.28 -0.63 -16.98
CA PHE A 420 5.09 0.16 -17.33
C PHE A 420 3.80 -0.50 -16.88
N ASP A 421 3.74 -0.83 -15.60
CA ASP A 421 2.56 -1.39 -14.97
C ASP A 421 1.31 -0.50 -15.15
N PHE A 422 0.16 -1.16 -15.25
CA PHE A 422 -1.10 -0.52 -14.89
C PHE A 422 -1.25 -0.45 -13.37
N GLY A 423 -0.71 0.63 -12.79
CA GLY A 423 -0.73 0.85 -11.36
C GLY A 423 -2.00 1.47 -10.81
N ALA A 424 -2.62 2.38 -11.57
CA ALA A 424 -3.83 3.03 -11.11
C ALA A 424 -5.00 2.05 -11.17
N SER A 425 -5.79 1.98 -10.09
CA SER A 425 -7.06 1.25 -10.13
C SER A 425 -7.88 1.70 -11.34
N VAL A 426 -8.35 0.73 -12.12
CA VAL A 426 -9.22 0.98 -13.28
C VAL A 426 -10.48 1.71 -12.81
N ILE A 427 -10.97 2.69 -13.56
CA ILE A 427 -12.23 3.38 -13.24
C ILE A 427 -13.29 2.87 -14.21
N LEU A 428 -14.44 2.44 -13.69
CA LEU A 428 -15.64 2.25 -14.50
C LEU A 428 -16.41 3.57 -14.57
N ALA A 429 -16.36 4.21 -15.73
CA ALA A 429 -17.03 5.48 -16.00
C ALA A 429 -18.38 5.23 -16.69
N GLN A 430 -19.38 6.05 -16.35
CA GLN A 430 -20.60 6.19 -17.13
C GLN A 430 -20.69 7.64 -17.61
N LEU A 431 -20.70 7.82 -18.92
CA LEU A 431 -20.83 9.12 -19.57
C LEU A 431 -22.28 9.61 -19.52
N ALA A 432 -22.47 10.92 -19.75
CA ALA A 432 -23.77 11.57 -19.76
C ALA A 432 -24.71 11.02 -20.86
N ASP A 433 -24.14 10.51 -21.95
CA ASP A 433 -24.89 9.84 -23.03
C ASP A 433 -25.24 8.36 -22.74
N GLY A 434 -24.85 7.85 -21.56
CA GLY A 434 -25.11 6.50 -21.10
C GLY A 434 -24.08 5.46 -21.53
N ARG A 435 -23.06 5.82 -22.32
CA ARG A 435 -21.93 4.92 -22.60
C ARG A 435 -21.14 4.63 -21.34
N GLU A 436 -20.68 3.38 -21.21
CA GLU A 436 -19.80 2.93 -20.14
C GLU A 436 -18.42 2.63 -20.72
N LEU A 437 -17.37 3.06 -20.04
CA LEU A 437 -15.99 2.85 -20.46
C LEU A 437 -15.07 2.63 -19.25
N LEU A 438 -13.92 2.03 -19.50
CA LEU A 438 -12.89 1.76 -18.50
C LEU A 438 -11.74 2.73 -18.70
N LEU A 439 -11.34 3.45 -17.65
CA LEU A 439 -10.18 4.36 -17.68
C LEU A 439 -9.03 3.72 -16.90
N ALA A 440 -7.86 3.64 -17.53
CA ALA A 440 -6.69 3.00 -16.94
C ALA A 440 -5.44 3.86 -17.12
N GLY A 441 -4.72 4.11 -16.03
CA GLY A 441 -3.47 4.87 -16.02
C GLY A 441 -2.26 3.96 -15.84
N GLN A 442 -1.22 4.20 -16.64
CA GLN A 442 0.00 3.40 -16.68
C GLN A 442 1.22 4.20 -16.19
N LYS A 443 2.22 3.50 -15.62
CA LYS A 443 3.52 4.08 -15.21
C LYS A 443 4.31 4.73 -16.35
N SER A 444 4.02 4.39 -17.61
CA SER A 444 4.59 5.07 -18.79
C SER A 444 4.20 6.56 -18.85
N GLY A 445 3.12 6.95 -18.17
CA GLY A 445 2.47 8.24 -18.35
C GLY A 445 1.30 8.20 -19.33
N ASP A 446 0.97 7.05 -19.91
CA ASP A 446 -0.19 6.88 -20.76
C ASP A 446 -1.47 6.62 -19.94
N VAL A 447 -2.56 7.19 -20.43
CA VAL A 447 -3.92 6.94 -19.96
C VAL A 447 -4.72 6.36 -21.12
N TYR A 448 -5.48 5.32 -20.85
CA TYR A 448 -6.24 4.57 -21.83
C TYR A 448 -7.72 4.61 -21.47
N ALA A 449 -8.58 4.73 -22.49
CA ALA A 449 -9.98 4.36 -22.37
C ALA A 449 -10.27 3.11 -23.19
N LEU A 450 -10.93 2.14 -22.56
CA LEU A 450 -11.43 0.94 -23.21
C LEU A 450 -12.96 0.93 -23.14
N ASP A 451 -13.63 0.29 -24.08
CA ASP A 451 -15.01 -0.13 -23.83
C ASP A 451 -15.07 -1.27 -22.80
N THR A 452 -16.27 -1.68 -22.39
CA THR A 452 -16.45 -2.74 -21.39
C THR A 452 -16.11 -4.15 -21.89
N ASP A 453 -15.81 -4.29 -23.19
CA ASP A 453 -15.38 -5.52 -23.85
C ASP A 453 -13.86 -5.53 -24.14
N GLY A 454 -13.14 -4.49 -23.69
CA GLY A 454 -11.68 -4.39 -23.75
C GLY A 454 -11.13 -3.78 -25.04
N GLN A 455 -11.96 -3.17 -25.90
CA GLN A 455 -11.48 -2.49 -27.10
C GLN A 455 -10.98 -1.09 -26.76
N LEU A 456 -9.80 -0.74 -27.28
CA LEU A 456 -9.23 0.61 -27.14
C LEU A 456 -10.09 1.65 -27.84
N LEU A 457 -10.54 2.66 -27.09
CA LEU A 457 -11.28 3.82 -27.59
C LEU A 457 -10.33 4.99 -27.85
N TRP A 458 -9.50 5.33 -26.87
CA TRP A 458 -8.48 6.36 -26.99
C TRP A 458 -7.29 6.11 -26.05
N GLN A 459 -6.15 6.73 -26.37
CA GLN A 459 -4.95 6.77 -25.55
C GLN A 459 -4.43 8.21 -25.50
N GLN A 460 -4.05 8.69 -24.31
CA GLN A 460 -3.48 10.01 -24.09
C GLN A 460 -2.25 9.91 -23.19
N GLN A 461 -1.11 10.40 -23.67
CA GLN A 461 0.10 10.54 -22.87
C GLN A 461 0.05 11.83 -22.04
N VAL A 462 0.12 11.71 -20.71
CA VAL A 462 0.11 12.84 -19.76
C VAL A 462 1.49 13.13 -19.19
N SER A 463 2.39 12.15 -19.16
CA SER A 463 3.77 12.33 -18.70
C SER A 463 4.77 11.67 -19.62
N ASN A 464 6.05 12.02 -19.48
CA ASN A 464 7.11 11.54 -20.38
C ASN A 464 7.90 10.36 -19.78
N ALA A 465 7.42 9.76 -18.69
CA ALA A 465 8.08 8.67 -17.96
C ALA A 465 8.56 7.53 -18.88
N GLY A 466 7.77 7.20 -19.91
CA GLY A 466 8.07 6.17 -20.89
C GLY A 466 8.92 6.57 -22.10
N ILE A 467 9.39 7.81 -22.20
CA ILE A 467 10.14 8.29 -23.37
C ILE A 467 11.63 7.94 -23.25
N GLY A 468 12.21 7.45 -24.36
CA GLY A 468 13.65 7.26 -24.53
C GLY A 468 14.03 5.92 -25.15
N PRO A 469 15.28 5.77 -25.64
CA PRO A 469 15.73 4.53 -26.30
C PRO A 469 16.02 3.38 -25.32
N ASP A 470 16.36 3.68 -24.07
CA ASP A 470 16.69 2.70 -23.04
C ASP A 470 15.57 2.62 -21.99
N LEU A 471 14.52 1.84 -22.29
CA LEU A 471 13.34 1.71 -21.42
C LEU A 471 13.67 1.03 -20.09
N HIS A 472 14.66 0.13 -20.03
CA HIS A 472 15.03 -0.53 -18.76
C HIS A 472 15.71 0.41 -17.75
N GLN A 473 16.06 1.62 -18.19
CA GLN A 473 16.56 2.73 -17.38
C GLN A 473 15.51 3.86 -17.27
N SER A 474 14.24 3.56 -17.56
CA SER A 474 13.09 4.46 -17.41
C SER A 474 12.92 4.97 -15.99
N THR A 475 11.98 5.89 -15.81
CA THR A 475 11.45 6.23 -14.49
C THR A 475 10.51 5.13 -14.02
N THR A 476 11.06 4.06 -13.44
CA THR A 476 10.32 2.98 -12.74
C THR A 476 9.36 3.47 -11.65
N ASN A 477 9.51 4.74 -11.25
CA ASN A 477 8.65 5.46 -10.30
C ASN A 477 8.06 6.74 -10.94
N GLY A 478 7.82 6.76 -12.25
CA GLY A 478 7.23 7.87 -12.98
C GLY A 478 5.83 7.56 -13.50
N GLY A 479 5.18 8.56 -14.08
CA GLY A 479 3.84 8.42 -14.64
C GLY A 479 2.75 8.30 -13.60
N VAL A 480 1.75 7.46 -13.90
CA VAL A 480 0.51 7.32 -13.12
C VAL A 480 0.60 6.08 -12.23
N HIS A 481 0.56 6.27 -10.90
CA HIS A 481 0.83 5.18 -9.95
C HIS A 481 -0.39 4.54 -9.30
N TRP A 482 -1.16 5.25 -8.48
CA TRP A 482 -2.06 4.57 -7.53
C TRP A 482 -3.55 4.76 -7.81
N GLY A 483 -3.96 5.97 -8.17
CA GLY A 483 -5.37 6.25 -8.41
C GLY A 483 -5.61 7.57 -9.11
N MET A 484 -6.46 7.51 -10.11
CA MET A 484 -7.08 8.67 -10.76
C MET A 484 -8.43 8.95 -10.08
N ALA A 485 -9.04 10.10 -10.37
CA ALA A 485 -10.40 10.40 -9.93
C ALA A 485 -11.27 10.84 -11.11
N LEU A 486 -12.58 10.60 -11.02
CA LEU A 486 -13.54 10.97 -12.04
C LEU A 486 -14.73 11.71 -11.40
N ALA A 487 -14.87 13.00 -11.73
CA ALA A 487 -16.03 13.81 -11.35
C ALA A 487 -16.78 14.23 -12.61
N GLY A 488 -18.03 13.77 -12.76
CA GLY A 488 -18.73 13.86 -14.03
C GLY A 488 -17.94 13.18 -15.16
N GLU A 489 -17.64 13.93 -16.22
CA GLU A 489 -16.81 13.47 -17.34
C GLU A 489 -15.38 14.04 -17.31
N ARG A 490 -14.96 14.62 -16.17
CA ARG A 490 -13.59 15.11 -15.99
C ARG A 490 -12.78 14.05 -15.26
N LEU A 491 -11.78 13.50 -15.94
CA LEU A 491 -10.81 12.56 -15.39
C LEU A 491 -9.58 13.31 -14.87
N LEU A 492 -9.22 13.08 -13.62
CA LEU A 492 -8.12 13.74 -12.91
C LEU A 492 -6.97 12.76 -12.74
N VAL A 493 -5.81 13.11 -13.28
CA VAL A 493 -4.66 12.21 -13.40
C VAL A 493 -3.43 12.85 -12.76
N ALA A 494 -3.03 12.32 -11.61
CA ALA A 494 -1.79 12.67 -10.93
C ALA A 494 -0.59 11.96 -11.57
N ALA A 495 0.49 12.71 -11.77
CA ALA A 495 1.75 12.20 -12.29
C ALA A 495 2.93 12.54 -11.35
N ALA A 496 3.73 11.54 -11.00
CA ALA A 496 4.92 11.70 -10.15
C ALA A 496 6.21 12.02 -10.94
N ASP A 497 6.14 11.96 -12.28
CA ASP A 497 7.22 12.03 -13.27
C ASP A 497 8.53 12.73 -12.80
N PRO A 498 9.49 11.99 -12.21
CA PRO A 498 10.60 12.57 -11.47
C PRO A 498 11.78 12.96 -12.38
N GLU A 499 12.43 14.09 -12.09
CA GLU A 499 13.65 14.53 -12.78
C GLU A 499 14.72 13.42 -12.90
N ARG A 500 15.09 13.09 -14.15
CA ARG A 500 16.21 12.21 -14.50
C ARG A 500 16.99 12.78 -15.68
N VAL A 501 18.30 12.53 -15.71
CA VAL A 501 19.15 12.87 -16.85
C VAL A 501 19.07 11.73 -17.86
N ARG A 502 18.18 11.85 -18.85
CA ARG A 502 17.99 10.85 -19.91
C ARG A 502 17.80 11.54 -21.27
N PRO A 503 18.27 10.94 -22.38
CA PRO A 503 17.99 11.47 -23.71
C PRO A 503 16.48 11.58 -23.98
N LEU A 504 16.04 12.73 -24.51
CA LEU A 504 14.66 13.00 -24.93
C LEU A 504 13.60 13.04 -23.80
N TYR A 505 14.01 12.89 -22.55
CA TYR A 505 13.10 12.89 -21.39
C TYR A 505 12.95 14.32 -20.83
N ASP A 506 11.70 14.78 -20.73
CA ASP A 506 11.32 16.06 -20.13
C ASP A 506 10.25 15.80 -19.06
N PRO A 507 10.57 15.87 -17.76
CA PRO A 507 9.65 15.44 -16.70
C PRO A 507 8.40 16.35 -16.61
N LYS A 508 7.21 15.73 -16.51
CA LYS A 508 5.91 16.40 -16.33
C LYS A 508 5.18 16.01 -15.04
N PRO A 509 5.78 16.26 -13.86
CA PRO A 509 5.11 15.98 -12.59
C PRO A 509 4.00 17.02 -12.34
N GLY A 510 2.83 16.55 -11.91
CA GLY A 510 1.69 17.44 -11.64
C GLY A 510 0.34 16.76 -11.81
N LEU A 511 -0.70 17.58 -11.90
CA LEU A 511 -2.08 17.13 -12.03
C LEU A 511 -2.61 17.50 -13.41
N HIS A 512 -3.25 16.56 -14.09
CA HIS A 512 -3.90 16.76 -15.38
C HIS A 512 -5.40 16.57 -15.23
N ALA A 513 -6.19 17.35 -15.98
CA ALA A 513 -7.59 17.02 -16.23
C ALA A 513 -7.78 16.66 -17.69
N LEU A 514 -8.47 15.55 -17.92
CA LEU A 514 -8.81 15.04 -19.24
C LEU A 514 -10.33 14.96 -19.36
N ASP A 515 -10.83 15.16 -20.58
CA ASP A 515 -12.18 14.76 -20.94
C ASP A 515 -12.25 13.22 -21.01
N ALA A 516 -13.12 12.60 -20.22
CA ALA A 516 -13.18 11.14 -20.11
C ALA A 516 -13.65 10.46 -21.41
N ALA A 517 -14.40 11.15 -22.25
CA ALA A 517 -14.94 10.59 -23.49
C ALA A 517 -13.92 10.58 -24.63
N SER A 518 -13.09 11.62 -24.73
CA SER A 518 -12.16 11.85 -25.84
C SER A 518 -10.68 11.71 -25.48
N GLY A 519 -10.33 11.83 -24.20
CA GLY A 519 -8.95 11.91 -23.72
C GLY A 519 -8.31 13.29 -23.89
N GLU A 520 -9.04 14.30 -24.37
CA GLU A 520 -8.50 15.66 -24.55
C GLU A 520 -8.02 16.24 -23.21
N VAL A 521 -6.79 16.74 -23.19
CA VAL A 521 -6.25 17.43 -22.00
C VAL A 521 -6.92 18.79 -21.88
N LEU A 522 -7.75 18.93 -20.84
CA LEU A 522 -8.47 20.16 -20.51
C LEU A 522 -7.56 21.19 -19.85
N TRP A 523 -6.69 20.74 -18.93
CA TRP A 523 -5.65 21.54 -18.31
C TRP A 523 -4.56 20.67 -17.68
N PHE A 524 -3.42 21.30 -17.41
CA PHE A 524 -2.30 20.72 -16.65
C PHE A 524 -1.78 21.73 -15.64
N GLN A 525 -1.66 21.30 -14.38
CA GLN A 525 -1.08 22.07 -13.29
C GLN A 525 0.22 21.40 -12.82
N PRO A 526 1.40 21.96 -13.14
CA PRO A 526 2.69 21.36 -12.76
C PRO A 526 2.96 21.47 -11.26
N VAL A 527 3.69 20.49 -10.73
CA VAL A 527 4.32 20.56 -9.41
C VAL A 527 5.82 20.72 -9.58
N THR A 528 6.38 21.77 -8.98
CA THR A 528 7.83 22.03 -9.01
C THR A 528 8.46 21.72 -7.67
N ARG A 529 9.73 21.29 -7.68
CA ARG A 529 10.53 21.08 -6.46
C ARG A 529 10.60 22.31 -5.55
N GLY A 530 10.68 23.51 -6.14
CA GLY A 530 10.72 24.78 -5.38
C GLY A 530 12.05 25.09 -4.67
N CYS A 531 13.11 24.31 -4.91
CA CYS A 531 14.43 24.47 -4.33
C CYS A 531 15.51 23.80 -5.20
N GLU A 532 16.79 24.05 -4.94
CA GLU A 532 17.91 23.43 -5.65
C GLU A 532 18.64 22.39 -4.78
N ILE A 533 19.04 21.27 -5.39
CA ILE A 533 19.81 20.21 -4.74
C ILE A 533 21.14 20.08 -5.47
N ALA A 534 22.24 20.27 -4.74
CA ALA A 534 23.58 20.06 -5.27
C ALA A 534 23.76 18.61 -5.78
N GLU A 535 24.45 18.42 -6.90
CA GLU A 535 24.59 17.11 -7.55
C GLU A 535 25.10 16.02 -6.60
N GLU A 536 26.06 16.35 -5.73
CA GLU A 536 26.62 15.45 -4.73
C GLU A 536 25.64 15.02 -3.61
N HIS A 537 24.51 15.72 -3.49
CA HIS A 537 23.44 15.45 -2.53
C HIS A 537 22.22 14.78 -3.15
N LYS A 538 22.20 14.58 -4.48
CA LYS A 538 21.13 13.80 -5.12
C LYS A 538 21.22 12.33 -4.67
N PRO A 539 20.11 11.71 -4.24
CA PRO A 539 20.10 10.31 -3.85
C PRO A 539 20.40 9.43 -5.06
N LYS A 540 21.03 8.28 -4.80
CA LYS A 540 21.29 7.30 -5.85
C LYS A 540 20.03 6.49 -6.12
N ILE A 541 19.80 6.11 -7.38
CA ILE A 541 18.57 5.42 -7.79
C ILE A 541 18.68 3.91 -7.50
N GLY A 542 17.65 3.35 -6.88
CA GLY A 542 17.50 1.92 -6.59
C GLY A 542 17.95 1.49 -5.20
N LEU A 543 17.27 0.47 -4.66
CA LEU A 543 17.43 0.01 -3.26
C LEU A 543 18.89 -0.33 -2.90
N GLU A 544 19.64 -0.90 -3.83
CA GLU A 544 21.06 -1.23 -3.62
C GLU A 544 21.95 0.02 -3.60
N ASN A 545 21.76 0.94 -4.55
CA ASN A 545 22.58 2.15 -4.65
C ASN A 545 22.28 3.15 -3.53
N MET A 546 21.03 3.20 -3.04
CA MET A 546 20.64 3.95 -1.85
C MET A 546 21.49 3.56 -0.62
N ARG A 547 21.99 2.31 -0.54
CA ARG A 547 22.87 1.88 0.56
C ARG A 547 24.19 2.63 0.57
N ALA A 548 24.71 2.97 -0.60
CA ALA A 548 25.96 3.67 -0.83
C ALA A 548 25.79 5.19 -1.03
N GLY A 549 24.58 5.72 -0.76
CA GLY A 549 24.29 7.15 -0.77
C GLY A 549 24.81 7.86 0.48
N LYS A 550 25.06 9.18 0.37
CA LYS A 550 25.43 10.02 1.51
C LYS A 550 24.22 10.16 2.45
N LYS A 551 24.46 10.13 3.76
CA LYS A 551 23.42 10.46 4.75
C LYS A 551 23.22 11.98 4.77
N ILE A 552 21.99 12.43 4.56
CA ILE A 552 21.59 13.83 4.65
C ILE A 552 20.78 13.99 5.94
N GLU A 553 21.01 15.08 6.66
CA GLU A 553 20.21 15.38 7.86
C GLU A 553 18.75 15.56 7.48
N LEU A 554 17.86 15.03 8.32
CA LEU A 554 16.43 14.98 8.02
C LEU A 554 15.82 16.38 7.90
N ALA A 555 16.34 17.34 8.68
CA ALA A 555 15.95 18.75 8.57
C ALA A 555 16.28 19.37 7.20
N ASP A 556 17.39 18.98 6.57
CA ASP A 556 17.74 19.46 5.22
C ASP A 556 16.87 18.82 4.15
N GLN A 557 16.52 17.55 4.35
CA GLN A 557 15.58 16.83 3.48
C GLN A 557 14.16 17.44 3.52
N TYR A 558 13.69 17.92 4.68
CA TYR A 558 12.42 18.64 4.78
C TYR A 558 12.45 20.01 4.11
N ARG A 559 13.59 20.68 4.13
CA ARG A 559 13.74 21.97 3.44
C ARG A 559 13.69 21.81 1.92
N CYS A 560 14.14 20.67 1.40
CA CYS A 560 14.18 20.41 -0.03
C CYS A 560 14.12 18.91 -0.32
N SER A 561 12.92 18.37 -0.54
CA SER A 561 12.75 16.97 -0.91
C SER A 561 13.31 16.70 -2.31
N TYR A 562 14.07 15.61 -2.45
CA TYR A 562 14.48 15.12 -3.77
C TYR A 562 13.31 14.48 -4.54
N TYR A 563 12.37 13.86 -3.84
CA TYR A 563 11.19 13.29 -4.45
C TYR A 563 10.10 14.37 -4.47
N TYR A 564 9.52 14.62 -5.63
CA TYR A 564 8.43 15.57 -5.84
C TYR A 564 7.54 15.04 -6.96
N GLY A 565 6.37 15.65 -7.16
CA GLY A 565 5.32 15.13 -8.04
C GLY A 565 4.21 14.43 -7.27
N LEU A 566 3.17 14.01 -7.99
CA LEU A 566 1.93 13.50 -7.41
C LEU A 566 1.80 12.01 -7.70
N SER A 567 2.07 11.19 -6.67
CA SER A 567 1.99 9.73 -6.76
C SER A 567 0.71 9.18 -6.12
N ALA A 568 0.36 9.74 -4.95
CA ALA A 568 -0.77 9.29 -4.15
C ALA A 568 -2.09 9.41 -4.90
N ALA A 569 -3.03 8.52 -4.59
CA ALA A 569 -4.36 8.53 -5.17
C ALA A 569 -5.07 9.88 -4.91
N VAL A 570 -5.65 10.45 -5.97
CA VAL A 570 -6.39 11.72 -5.89
C VAL A 570 -7.78 11.52 -5.29
N LEU A 571 -8.38 12.60 -4.78
CA LEU A 571 -9.77 12.66 -4.34
C LEU A 571 -10.45 13.82 -5.06
N ALA A 572 -11.56 13.58 -5.76
CA ALA A 572 -12.35 14.63 -6.39
C ALA A 572 -13.70 14.84 -5.69
N THR A 573 -14.17 16.08 -5.69
CA THR A 573 -15.55 16.47 -5.38
C THR A 573 -16.23 17.02 -6.64
N ASP A 574 -17.40 17.65 -6.52
CA ASP A 574 -18.05 18.31 -7.66
C ASP A 574 -17.22 19.49 -8.21
N ASP A 575 -16.44 20.14 -7.36
CA ASP A 575 -15.77 21.41 -7.63
C ASP A 575 -14.28 21.46 -7.25
N LEU A 576 -13.79 20.50 -6.47
CA LEU A 576 -12.41 20.43 -6.02
C LEU A 576 -11.71 19.12 -6.37
N VAL A 577 -10.38 19.17 -6.43
CA VAL A 577 -9.52 18.00 -6.45
C VAL A 577 -8.49 18.15 -5.34
N PHE A 578 -8.33 17.14 -4.50
CA PHE A 578 -7.25 17.07 -3.54
C PHE A 578 -6.16 16.15 -4.07
N SER A 579 -4.90 16.54 -3.88
CA SER A 579 -3.75 15.69 -4.20
C SER A 579 -2.56 15.99 -3.30
N ALA A 580 -2.10 14.96 -2.60
CA ALA A 580 -0.87 14.99 -1.83
C ALA A 580 0.34 14.53 -2.66
N GLY A 581 1.50 15.10 -2.38
CA GLY A 581 2.71 14.88 -3.16
C GLY A 581 3.85 14.19 -2.41
N LEU A 582 4.80 13.68 -3.19
CA LEU A 582 6.07 13.14 -2.70
C LEU A 582 6.95 14.23 -2.04
N ASP A 583 6.62 15.50 -2.27
CA ASP A 583 7.23 16.65 -1.66
C ASP A 583 6.70 16.96 -0.24
N GLY A 584 5.75 16.15 0.25
CA GLY A 584 5.20 16.29 1.60
C GLY A 584 4.29 17.50 1.74
N LYS A 585 3.47 17.74 0.72
CA LYS A 585 2.43 18.77 0.73
C LYS A 585 1.10 18.18 0.30
N ILE A 586 0.02 18.68 0.89
CA ILE A 586 -1.35 18.47 0.41
C ILE A 586 -1.84 19.74 -0.28
N ARG A 587 -2.55 19.58 -1.40
CA ARG A 587 -3.11 20.68 -2.21
C ARG A 587 -4.57 20.43 -2.51
N ALA A 588 -5.35 21.50 -2.57
CA ALA A 588 -6.69 21.53 -3.14
C ALA A 588 -6.68 22.39 -4.41
N PHE A 589 -7.20 21.85 -5.50
CA PHE A 589 -7.25 22.47 -6.81
C PHE A 589 -8.71 22.73 -7.18
N ASP A 590 -8.99 23.85 -7.83
CA ASP A 590 -10.24 24.05 -8.57
C ASP A 590 -10.32 23.03 -9.71
N ILE A 591 -11.40 22.26 -9.76
CA ILE A 591 -11.53 21.17 -10.73
C ILE A 591 -11.63 21.68 -12.17
N ALA A 592 -12.18 22.88 -12.38
CA ALA A 592 -12.45 23.42 -13.71
C ALA A 592 -11.18 23.99 -14.36
N SER A 593 -10.32 24.64 -13.59
CA SER A 593 -9.14 25.38 -14.06
C SER A 593 -7.80 24.75 -13.69
N GLY A 594 -7.75 23.94 -12.64
CA GLY A 594 -6.52 23.43 -12.06
C GLY A 594 -5.80 24.43 -11.15
N GLU A 595 -6.39 25.59 -10.85
CA GLU A 595 -5.82 26.56 -9.91
C GLU A 595 -5.70 25.98 -8.50
N VAL A 596 -4.55 26.18 -7.84
CA VAL A 596 -4.37 25.77 -6.44
C VAL A 596 -5.09 26.78 -5.54
N LEU A 597 -6.17 26.35 -4.89
CA LEU A 597 -6.97 27.20 -4.00
C LEU A 597 -6.49 27.14 -2.54
N TRP A 598 -5.89 26.02 -2.14
CA TRP A 598 -5.35 25.82 -0.80
C TRP A 598 -4.18 24.83 -0.82
N GLN A 599 -3.23 24.99 0.10
CA GLN A 599 -2.14 24.04 0.31
C GLN A 599 -1.65 24.06 1.75
N ALA A 600 -1.12 22.93 2.22
CA ALA A 600 -0.42 22.84 3.50
C ALA A 600 0.85 21.97 3.38
N GLU A 601 1.89 22.39 4.09
CA GLU A 601 3.11 21.60 4.30
C GLU A 601 2.82 20.52 5.35
N THR A 602 3.09 19.26 5.02
CA THR A 602 2.92 18.13 5.94
C THR A 602 4.27 17.60 6.41
N ALA A 603 5.32 17.68 5.58
CA ALA A 603 6.69 17.23 5.91
C ALA A 603 7.42 18.19 6.86
N VAL A 604 6.86 18.39 8.04
CA VAL A 604 7.38 19.24 9.11
C VAL A 604 7.44 18.47 10.43
N PRO A 605 8.33 18.83 11.37
CA PRO A 605 8.25 18.38 12.75
C PRO A 605 6.95 18.87 13.41
N ILE A 606 6.30 18.01 14.19
CA ILE A 606 5.02 18.28 14.87
C ILE A 606 5.10 17.77 16.30
N GLU A 607 4.73 18.60 17.25
CA GLU A 607 4.35 18.13 18.60
C GLU A 607 2.87 17.75 18.53
N ALA A 608 2.58 16.45 18.42
CA ALA A 608 1.22 15.99 18.17
C ALA A 608 0.36 16.05 19.43
N ASP A 609 -0.96 16.10 19.25
CA ASP A 609 -1.95 16.25 20.34
C ASP A 609 -1.92 15.08 21.33
N ASN A 610 -1.43 13.91 20.90
CA ASN A 610 -1.21 12.76 21.77
C ASN A 610 0.10 12.83 22.59
N GLY A 611 0.82 13.96 22.55
CA GLY A 611 2.06 14.18 23.31
C GLY A 611 3.27 13.41 22.76
N ILE A 612 3.15 12.85 21.55
CA ILE A 612 4.23 12.14 20.87
C ILE A 612 4.85 13.08 19.84
N SER A 613 6.18 13.21 19.86
CA SER A 613 6.89 13.92 18.81
C SER A 613 6.73 13.18 17.48
N GLY A 614 6.23 13.89 16.48
CA GLY A 614 5.99 13.37 15.16
C GLY A 614 6.64 14.21 14.07
N HIS A 615 6.59 13.69 12.87
CA HIS A 615 6.88 14.45 11.67
C HIS A 615 6.12 13.85 10.48
N GLY A 616 5.73 14.69 9.53
CA GLY A 616 5.31 14.18 8.24
C GLY A 616 6.49 13.87 7.34
N GLY A 617 6.16 13.47 6.12
CA GLY A 617 7.11 13.10 5.08
C GLY A 617 6.44 13.08 3.71
N ALA A 618 6.95 12.26 2.82
CA ALA A 618 6.37 12.06 1.50
C ALA A 618 5.00 11.41 1.64
N ILE A 619 4.07 11.78 0.76
CA ILE A 619 2.75 11.15 0.69
C ILE A 619 2.67 10.40 -0.63
N ASP A 620 2.59 9.08 -0.50
CA ASP A 620 2.48 8.12 -1.60
C ASP A 620 1.23 7.25 -1.36
N VAL A 621 0.87 6.39 -2.31
CA VAL A 621 -0.20 5.39 -2.18
C VAL A 621 -1.59 5.98 -1.91
N SER A 622 -2.01 6.07 -0.63
CA SER A 622 -3.39 6.27 -0.21
C SER A 622 -3.92 7.70 -0.34
N GLY A 623 -3.03 8.69 -0.32
CA GLY A 623 -3.42 10.10 -0.37
C GLY A 623 -4.28 10.52 0.83
N GLN A 624 -5.39 11.18 0.54
CA GLN A 624 -6.25 11.87 1.51
C GLN A 624 -7.72 11.43 1.40
N VAL A 625 -8.47 11.63 2.48
CA VAL A 625 -9.93 11.42 2.52
C VAL A 625 -10.64 12.59 3.18
N ALA A 626 -11.92 12.79 2.87
CA ALA A 626 -12.72 13.88 3.44
C ALA A 626 -14.06 13.39 3.99
N ALA A 627 -14.63 14.12 4.94
CA ALA A 627 -15.94 13.86 5.52
C ALA A 627 -16.50 15.10 6.24
N GLY A 628 -17.65 15.61 5.80
CA GLY A 628 -18.43 16.64 6.50
C GLY A 628 -17.63 17.87 6.98
N GLY A 629 -16.82 18.46 6.10
CA GLY A 629 -16.01 19.64 6.35
C GLY A 629 -14.59 19.35 6.85
N TRP A 630 -14.23 18.07 6.98
CA TRP A 630 -12.92 17.63 7.45
C TRP A 630 -12.12 16.94 6.35
N LEU A 631 -10.81 17.20 6.33
CA LEU A 631 -9.83 16.57 5.44
C LEU A 631 -8.79 15.85 6.30
N TYR A 632 -8.59 14.56 6.06
CA TYR A 632 -7.63 13.71 6.78
C TYR A 632 -6.49 13.30 5.88
N VAL A 633 -5.25 13.54 6.33
CA VAL A 633 -4.04 13.34 5.56
C VAL A 633 -3.04 12.51 6.35
N GLN A 634 -2.64 11.39 5.78
CA GLN A 634 -1.54 10.57 6.28
C GLN A 634 -0.23 11.05 5.69
N SER A 635 0.78 11.34 6.53
CA SER A 635 2.06 11.86 6.06
C SER A 635 3.24 11.01 6.50
N GLY A 636 3.94 10.47 5.50
CA GLY A 636 5.14 9.65 5.68
C GLY A 636 5.17 8.44 4.76
N TYR A 637 6.24 8.29 3.99
CA TYR A 637 6.50 7.09 3.20
C TYR A 637 8.00 6.97 2.95
N SER A 638 8.64 6.01 3.61
CA SER A 638 10.09 5.83 3.64
C SER A 638 10.63 4.90 2.54
N MET A 639 9.73 4.24 1.81
CA MET A 639 10.11 3.34 0.72
C MET A 639 10.69 4.11 -0.45
N PHE A 640 11.50 3.43 -1.27
CA PHE A 640 12.17 4.00 -2.45
C PHE A 640 13.05 5.23 -2.16
N GLY A 641 13.45 5.44 -0.91
CA GLY A 641 14.28 6.57 -0.50
C GLY A 641 13.52 7.87 -0.24
N GLN A 642 12.18 7.81 -0.26
CA GLN A 642 11.31 8.94 0.04
C GLN A 642 11.34 9.32 1.54
N LEU A 643 10.73 10.45 1.89
CA LEU A 643 10.77 11.00 3.24
C LEU A 643 9.86 10.20 4.21
N PRO A 644 10.43 9.62 5.28
CA PRO A 644 9.63 8.93 6.29
C PRO A 644 8.71 9.92 7.02
N GLY A 645 7.66 9.39 7.62
CA GLY A 645 6.76 10.16 8.48
C GLY A 645 5.82 9.25 9.25
N ASN A 646 5.21 9.80 10.29
CA ASN A 646 4.46 9.03 11.25
C ASN A 646 3.22 9.76 11.77
N VAL A 647 2.67 10.69 10.99
CA VAL A 647 1.56 11.55 11.45
C VAL A 647 0.29 11.37 10.64
N LEU A 648 -0.84 11.40 11.35
CA LEU A 648 -2.17 11.65 10.79
C LEU A 648 -2.56 13.08 11.13
N LEU A 649 -2.95 13.85 10.12
CA LEU A 649 -3.32 15.26 10.21
C LEU A 649 -4.80 15.41 9.87
N ALA A 650 -5.54 16.15 10.69
CA ALA A 650 -6.93 16.49 10.43
C ALA A 650 -7.09 17.99 10.27
N TYR A 651 -7.54 18.40 9.09
CA TYR A 651 -7.88 19.78 8.78
C TYR A 651 -9.40 19.94 8.79
N LYS A 652 -9.89 21.11 9.17
CA LYS A 652 -11.34 21.42 9.19
C LYS A 652 -11.62 22.78 8.60
N THR A 653 -12.82 22.97 8.06
CA THR A 653 -13.34 24.30 7.72
C THR A 653 -13.88 25.01 8.96
N ALA A 654 -13.98 26.34 8.92
CA ALA A 654 -14.46 27.15 10.06
C ALA A 654 -15.89 26.78 10.51
N ASP A 655 -16.77 26.42 9.58
CA ASP A 655 -18.18 26.09 9.82
C ASP A 655 -18.41 24.60 10.16
N SER A 656 -17.34 23.80 10.21
CA SER A 656 -17.43 22.38 10.55
C SER A 656 -17.94 22.19 11.98
N PRO A 657 -18.84 21.21 12.24
CA PRO A 657 -19.34 20.94 13.58
C PRO A 657 -18.17 20.74 14.56
N ALA A 658 -18.15 21.50 15.66
CA ALA A 658 -17.27 21.19 16.78
C ALA A 658 -17.76 19.87 17.38
N GLY A 659 -16.87 18.89 17.57
CA GLY A 659 -17.23 17.63 18.24
C GLY A 659 -17.86 17.93 19.61
N HIS A 660 -19.15 17.60 19.76
CA HIS A 660 -19.96 17.90 20.95
C HIS A 660 -19.65 16.97 22.11
#